data_AF-A0AAN7X4T4-F1
#
_entry.id   AF-A0AAN7X4T4-F1
#
_cell.length_a   1.000
_cell.length_b   1.000
_cell.length_c   1.000
_cell.angle_alpha   90.00
_cell.angle_beta   90.00
_cell.angle_gamma   90.00
#
_symmetry.space_group_name_H-M   'P 1'
#
loop_
_entity.id
_entity.type
_entity.pdbx_description
1 polymer ?
#
loop_
_entity_poly.entity_id
_entity_poly.type
_entity_poly.pdbx_seq_one_letter_code
_entity_poly.pdbx_strand_id
1 'polypeptide(L)'
;MEAKEGKKGRLLLGSQLDAKDELEERLERCVVIVQALTNGLSEREANDALTANVCKGQQQHEEVCLGLFSLLLTEPAQAQRCYRDLTLLSRDGMSIILVKINQILMEKFLKLQDVPRTQLVWLVKELVKSGVVGADGVVMTLLKQIAGGDISPKNLWLSENVLEILLDQKEWVLKNGMLIAMSVYTYLRLIVDHGAPNLLILRQKEVDYCISMLRDKFAECQIIGRDLVRLLQNVARIPEVELVWKDLLHNPQVLSPQFTGVLQLLTARTSRKFLACRLTPDMETKLLFMTSRVRFGQQKRYQDWFQRQYLSTAESQSLRCDLIRYICGVVHPSNEVLSSDILPRWAIIGWLLTTCTSNVAASNAKLALFYDWLFFNPEKDSIMNIEPAILVMHHSMKPHPAITATLLDFMCRIIPHFFPPLETQVRQGVFNSLTFIMEKRVLAHLAPLFDNPKLDRELRSMLRERFPEFCSSPSPPTEVKSEESVSMEMDNNVLDKEEGCYDSTEAAFSDDEEEVNNKGKKREFRFHPIREAVVEEPADITPWLDQLDDTMKEKVQGLQKTSDTETQCEVMQEIVDLILEEDFDQEQMSGLASCLSELFKDHFRGDVLPEEITEESLEESVSKPVCLVFRNLVLMQEDNSGFSVLLDMLAEFYQKQPKIGYHLLYYLKASKAANGKMMLYESFAQATALGDLHTCLMMDMKACQEDDVRLLCYLTPSIYSEFPDETLRSGELLNMIVAVIDSTQLQELMCHVMMGTLVMFRKDSVLNILIQSLDWETFEQYSTWQLFLAHSIPLETIIPILQHLKYKEHPEALSCLLLQLRKEKPSDELVKMVLSRPCHPEDQFTTSLLRTWASKQDDSLGEHIKNQLIKNNNQPRKRQSLRSSSSKLAQLTLEQILEHMDNLRLSLINTKNNFFSQTPILQALQHVQASCDESHKMRFSDLFSLAEEYEDSQSKPPKSRRKAPASSPRSRKGAAPPSNPEEESASSSASEEEDSKPKAPKRKRKGSSAIGSDSD
;
A
#
# COMPACT_ATOMS: atom_id res chain seq x y z
N MET A 1 34.11 20.54 -7.48
CA MET A 1 34.80 19.99 -6.29
C MET A 1 34.71 18.49 -6.38
N GLU A 2 35.82 17.76 -6.29
CA GLU A 2 35.75 16.30 -6.15
C GLU A 2 35.24 15.96 -4.75
N ALA A 3 34.13 15.25 -4.67
CA ALA A 3 33.70 14.67 -3.41
C ALA A 3 34.66 13.52 -3.07
N LYS A 4 35.28 13.56 -1.88
CA LYS A 4 36.09 12.44 -1.40
C LYS A 4 35.20 11.20 -1.32
N GLU A 5 35.51 10.16 -2.08
CA GLU A 5 34.88 8.87 -1.89
C GLU A 5 35.08 8.42 -0.43
N GLY A 6 33.97 8.15 0.26
CA GLY A 6 34.04 7.46 1.54
C GLY A 6 34.62 6.07 1.31
N LYS A 7 35.54 5.63 2.18
CA LYS A 7 36.02 4.24 2.16
C LYS A 7 34.81 3.30 2.17
N LYS A 8 34.71 2.43 1.17
CA LYS A 8 33.72 1.34 1.20
C LYS A 8 34.01 0.43 2.40
N GLY A 9 32.95 0.01 3.07
CA GLY A 9 33.01 -1.02 4.11
C GLY A 9 33.51 -2.35 3.54
N ARG A 10 33.98 -3.23 4.42
CA ARG A 10 34.55 -4.55 4.07
C ARG A 10 33.65 -5.72 4.45
N LEU A 11 32.60 -5.49 5.23
CA LEU A 11 31.69 -6.51 5.72
C LEU A 11 30.41 -6.57 4.87
N LEU A 12 29.84 -5.40 4.54
CA LEU A 12 28.53 -5.27 3.90
C LEU A 12 28.60 -4.64 2.51
N LEU A 13 27.65 -5.02 1.66
CA LEU A 13 27.36 -4.39 0.38
C LEU A 13 26.60 -3.09 0.64
N GLY A 14 27.20 -1.96 0.26
CA GLY A 14 26.58 -0.63 0.32
C GLY A 14 26.60 0.06 -1.05
N SER A 15 25.43 0.54 -1.48
CA SER A 15 25.27 1.47 -2.60
C SER A 15 25.50 2.92 -2.16
N GLN A 16 25.38 3.88 -3.09
CA GLN A 16 25.37 5.31 -2.73
C GLN A 16 24.08 5.77 -2.04
N LEU A 17 23.02 4.94 -2.02
CA LEU A 17 21.77 5.21 -1.30
C LEU A 17 21.70 4.54 0.09
N ASP A 18 22.58 3.57 0.37
CA ASP A 18 22.60 2.92 1.68
C ASP A 18 23.18 3.87 2.74
N ALA A 19 22.45 4.04 3.85
CA ALA A 19 23.02 4.61 5.06
C ALA A 19 24.12 3.69 5.60
N LYS A 20 25.14 4.27 6.24
CA LYS A 20 26.17 3.50 6.95
C LYS A 20 25.55 2.59 8.01
N ASP A 21 25.99 1.34 8.06
CA ASP A 21 25.52 0.39 9.06
C ASP A 21 26.29 0.54 10.39
N GLU A 22 25.55 0.67 11.50
CA GLU A 22 26.13 0.87 12.83
C GLU A 22 26.95 -0.34 13.30
N LEU A 23 26.55 -1.57 12.93
CA LEU A 23 27.28 -2.78 13.29
C LEU A 23 28.59 -2.89 12.52
N GLU A 24 28.59 -2.58 11.22
CA GLU A 24 29.83 -2.50 10.43
C GLU A 24 30.77 -1.43 10.99
N GLU A 25 30.30 -0.20 11.25
CA GLU A 25 31.16 0.86 11.79
C GLU A 25 31.68 0.52 13.21
N ARG A 26 30.88 -0.16 14.04
CA ARG A 26 31.35 -0.66 15.34
C ARG A 26 32.43 -1.74 15.18
N LEU A 27 32.27 -2.67 14.25
CA LEU A 27 33.27 -3.71 13.98
C LEU A 27 34.56 -3.13 13.37
N GLU A 28 34.48 -2.13 12.49
CA GLU A 28 35.65 -1.40 11.96
C GLU A 28 36.42 -0.68 13.08
N ARG A 29 35.73 -0.03 14.03
CA ARG A 29 36.37 0.56 15.23
C ARG A 29 37.14 -0.48 16.03
N CYS A 30 36.57 -1.66 16.23
CA CYS A 30 37.25 -2.76 16.94
C CYS A 30 38.47 -3.30 16.18
N VAL A 31 38.44 -3.36 14.84
CA VAL A 31 39.62 -3.70 14.01
C VAL A 31 40.76 -2.70 14.23
N VAL A 32 40.46 -1.39 14.24
CA VAL A 32 41.48 -0.35 14.47
C VAL A 32 42.14 -0.50 15.84
N ILE A 33 41.38 -0.86 16.88
CA ILE A 33 41.92 -1.13 18.23
C ILE A 33 42.89 -2.34 18.20
N VAL A 34 42.48 -3.46 17.58
CA VAL A 34 43.34 -4.66 17.49
C VAL A 34 44.59 -4.41 16.65
N GLN A 35 44.49 -3.69 15.53
CA GLN A 35 45.64 -3.31 14.70
C GLN A 35 46.60 -2.37 15.46
N ALA A 36 46.09 -1.39 16.21
CA ALA A 36 46.91 -0.50 17.04
C ALA A 36 47.68 -1.23 18.15
N LEU A 37 47.18 -2.37 18.63
CA LEU A 37 47.83 -3.22 19.64
C LEU A 37 48.81 -4.25 19.07
N THR A 38 48.86 -4.45 17.75
CA THR A 38 49.58 -5.58 17.12
C THR A 38 50.50 -5.20 15.96
N ASN A 39 50.31 -4.04 15.34
CA ASN A 39 51.14 -3.57 14.22
C ASN A 39 52.62 -3.45 14.60
N GLY A 40 53.50 -4.12 13.85
CA GLY A 40 54.95 -4.06 14.04
C GLY A 40 55.51 -4.98 15.14
N LEU A 41 54.67 -5.76 15.82
CA LEU A 41 55.07 -6.72 16.85
C LEU A 41 55.23 -8.15 16.29
N SER A 42 56.03 -8.98 16.93
CA SER A 42 56.03 -10.44 16.66
C SER A 42 54.72 -11.09 17.13
N GLU A 43 54.44 -12.33 16.69
CA GLU A 43 53.23 -13.07 17.10
C GLU A 43 53.06 -13.13 18.63
N ARG A 44 54.17 -13.31 19.34
CA ARG A 44 54.19 -13.42 20.80
C ARG A 44 53.91 -12.08 21.47
N GLU A 45 54.64 -11.04 21.09
CA GLU A 45 54.46 -9.69 21.65
C GLU A 45 53.05 -9.15 21.36
N ALA A 46 52.49 -9.46 20.18
CA ALA A 46 51.10 -9.16 19.85
C ALA A 46 50.10 -9.91 20.76
N ASN A 47 50.31 -11.21 21.02
CA ASN A 47 49.42 -11.99 21.88
C ASN A 47 49.55 -11.55 23.37
N ASP A 48 50.77 -11.29 23.84
CA ASP A 48 51.04 -10.73 25.18
C ASP A 48 50.36 -9.35 25.35
N ALA A 49 50.44 -8.46 24.34
CA ALA A 49 49.80 -7.15 24.35
C ALA A 49 48.27 -7.21 24.31
N LEU A 50 47.68 -8.10 23.49
CA LEU A 50 46.24 -8.34 23.48
C LEU A 50 45.75 -8.91 24.81
N THR A 51 46.46 -9.89 25.38
CA THR A 51 46.16 -10.47 26.70
C THR A 51 46.18 -9.40 27.80
N ALA A 52 47.21 -8.55 27.81
CA ALA A 52 47.31 -7.43 28.74
C ALA A 52 46.19 -6.38 28.56
N ASN A 53 45.62 -6.24 27.36
CA ASN A 53 44.49 -5.35 27.12
C ASN A 53 43.15 -5.98 27.55
N VAL A 54 42.91 -7.24 27.20
CA VAL A 54 41.72 -8.03 27.58
C VAL A 54 41.57 -8.14 29.10
N CYS A 55 42.68 -8.15 29.84
CA CYS A 55 42.66 -8.18 31.31
C CYS A 55 42.21 -6.86 31.98
N LYS A 56 42.05 -5.75 31.24
CA LYS A 56 41.67 -4.44 31.83
C LYS A 56 40.19 -4.32 32.19
N GLY A 57 39.30 -5.06 31.51
CA GLY A 57 37.86 -4.97 31.73
C GLY A 57 37.03 -5.63 30.62
N GLN A 58 35.73 -5.81 30.88
CA GLN A 58 34.82 -6.48 29.96
C GLN A 58 34.68 -5.74 28.61
N GLN A 59 34.74 -4.41 28.62
CA GLN A 59 34.72 -3.61 27.39
C GLN A 59 35.96 -3.91 26.51
N GLN A 60 37.15 -3.96 27.10
CA GLN A 60 38.39 -4.21 26.36
C GLN A 60 38.49 -5.66 25.88
N HIS A 61 37.89 -6.60 26.62
CA HIS A 61 37.65 -7.98 26.16
C HIS A 61 36.75 -8.01 24.92
N GLU A 62 35.59 -7.32 24.96
CA GLU A 62 34.66 -7.25 23.82
C GLU A 62 35.31 -6.57 22.60
N GLU A 63 35.97 -5.41 22.78
CA GLU A 63 36.64 -4.67 21.71
C GLU A 63 37.72 -5.51 21.00
N VAL A 64 38.52 -6.28 21.75
CA VAL A 64 39.53 -7.16 21.17
C VAL A 64 38.89 -8.37 20.46
N CYS A 65 37.90 -9.03 21.08
CA CYS A 65 37.25 -10.19 20.49
C CYS A 65 36.50 -9.82 19.19
N LEU A 66 35.78 -8.70 19.19
CA LEU A 66 35.08 -8.20 18.01
C LEU A 66 36.02 -7.71 16.91
N GLY A 67 37.19 -7.16 17.26
CA GLY A 67 38.22 -6.78 16.29
C GLY A 67 38.85 -8.00 15.60
N LEU A 68 39.17 -9.05 16.38
CA LEU A 68 39.67 -10.33 15.85
C LEU A 68 38.62 -11.04 14.99
N PHE A 69 37.35 -11.02 15.41
CA PHE A 69 36.22 -11.55 14.64
C PHE A 69 36.02 -10.82 13.31
N SER A 70 36.08 -9.48 13.31
CA SER A 70 35.94 -8.68 12.09
C SER A 70 37.12 -8.89 11.13
N LEU A 71 38.36 -8.99 11.64
CA LEU A 71 39.52 -9.40 10.85
C LEU A 71 39.36 -10.81 10.26
N LEU A 72 38.86 -11.77 11.04
CA LEU A 72 38.61 -13.14 10.60
C LEU A 72 37.59 -13.19 9.44
N LEU A 73 36.56 -12.35 9.47
CA LEU A 73 35.58 -12.24 8.38
C LEU A 73 36.11 -11.50 7.14
N THR A 74 37.02 -10.53 7.29
CA THR A 74 37.43 -9.62 6.20
C THR A 74 38.80 -9.93 5.60
N GLU A 75 39.68 -10.64 6.30
CA GLU A 75 41.07 -10.91 5.90
C GLU A 75 41.36 -12.44 5.96
N PRO A 76 40.94 -13.24 4.96
CA PRO A 76 41.07 -14.71 4.99
C PRO A 76 42.48 -15.23 5.27
N ALA A 77 43.51 -14.52 4.79
CA ALA A 77 44.92 -14.87 5.03
C ALA A 77 45.34 -14.80 6.51
N GLN A 78 44.60 -14.07 7.35
CA GLN A 78 44.85 -13.92 8.78
C GLN A 78 43.89 -14.77 9.63
N ALA A 79 42.80 -15.27 9.05
CA ALA A 79 41.66 -15.85 9.76
C ALA A 79 42.02 -17.01 10.71
N GLN A 80 42.90 -17.93 10.30
CA GLN A 80 43.36 -19.04 11.17
C GLN A 80 44.09 -18.53 12.42
N ARG A 81 44.94 -17.51 12.26
CA ARG A 81 45.63 -16.87 13.39
C ARG A 81 44.65 -16.09 14.26
N CYS A 82 43.76 -15.29 13.67
CA CYS A 82 42.74 -14.57 14.41
C CYS A 82 41.83 -15.51 15.21
N TYR A 83 41.49 -16.69 14.67
CA TYR A 83 40.72 -17.72 15.38
C TYR A 83 41.50 -18.35 16.54
N ARG A 84 42.78 -18.71 16.32
CA ARG A 84 43.68 -19.19 17.39
C ARG A 84 43.79 -18.18 18.53
N ASP A 85 44.09 -16.93 18.18
CA ASP A 85 44.30 -15.86 19.15
C ASP A 85 42.98 -15.53 19.89
N LEU A 86 41.83 -15.50 19.19
CA LEU A 86 40.49 -15.36 19.79
C LEU A 86 40.14 -16.51 20.76
N THR A 87 40.53 -17.74 20.44
CA THR A 87 40.31 -18.92 21.30
C THR A 87 41.13 -18.86 22.59
N LEU A 88 42.32 -18.25 22.55
CA LEU A 88 43.17 -18.04 23.72
C LEU A 88 42.73 -16.82 24.57
N LEU A 89 42.11 -15.81 23.95
CA LEU A 89 41.77 -14.54 24.57
C LEU A 89 40.32 -14.44 25.10
N SER A 90 39.39 -15.25 24.57
CA SER A 90 38.00 -15.24 25.03
C SER A 90 37.88 -15.72 26.48
N ARG A 91 37.21 -14.90 27.31
CA ARG A 91 36.96 -15.16 28.73
C ARG A 91 35.50 -15.57 29.01
N ASP A 92 34.70 -15.63 27.96
CA ASP A 92 33.24 -15.80 27.97
C ASP A 92 32.76 -17.03 27.18
N GLY A 93 33.66 -17.94 26.81
CA GLY A 93 33.33 -19.12 26.00
C GLY A 93 32.87 -18.77 24.57
N MET A 94 33.39 -17.67 24.03
CA MET A 94 32.99 -17.04 22.76
C MET A 94 31.54 -16.55 22.69
N SER A 95 30.84 -16.42 23.82
CA SER A 95 29.43 -15.99 23.89
C SER A 95 29.14 -14.71 23.08
N ILE A 96 29.97 -13.67 23.22
CA ILE A 96 29.81 -12.41 22.47
C ILE A 96 29.96 -12.59 20.95
N ILE A 97 30.79 -13.55 20.52
CA ILE A 97 30.97 -13.89 19.11
C ILE A 97 29.75 -14.63 18.57
N LEU A 98 29.22 -15.60 19.33
CA LEU A 98 27.98 -16.31 18.96
C LEU A 98 26.79 -15.35 18.85
N VAL A 99 26.68 -14.38 19.77
CA VAL A 99 25.66 -13.31 19.71
C VAL A 99 25.81 -12.48 18.43
N LYS A 100 27.03 -12.09 18.04
CA LYS A 100 27.25 -11.28 16.84
C LYS A 100 27.16 -12.06 15.52
N ILE A 101 27.48 -13.35 15.51
CA ILE A 101 27.17 -14.25 14.40
C ILE A 101 25.65 -14.32 14.21
N ASN A 102 24.88 -14.59 15.27
CA ASN A 102 23.42 -14.64 15.18
C ASN A 102 22.83 -13.29 14.75
N GLN A 103 23.36 -12.15 15.23
CA GLN A 103 22.92 -10.82 14.78
C GLN A 103 23.18 -10.63 13.27
N ILE A 104 24.38 -10.95 12.78
CA ILE A 104 24.72 -10.85 11.36
C ILE A 104 23.85 -11.78 10.50
N LEU A 105 23.61 -13.01 10.94
CA LEU A 105 22.74 -13.95 10.25
C LEU A 105 21.29 -13.43 10.18
N MET A 106 20.73 -12.93 11.28
CA MET A 106 19.33 -12.49 11.35
C MET A 106 19.07 -11.14 10.68
N GLU A 107 20.00 -10.17 10.76
CA GLU A 107 19.78 -8.79 10.29
C GLU A 107 20.50 -8.45 8.97
N LYS A 108 21.66 -9.06 8.69
CA LYS A 108 22.61 -8.56 7.69
C LYS A 108 23.00 -9.57 6.60
N PHE A 109 22.62 -10.84 6.71
CA PHE A 109 23.14 -11.92 5.86
C PHE A 109 23.00 -11.65 4.37
N LEU A 110 21.83 -11.17 3.93
CA LEU A 110 21.56 -10.81 2.54
C LEU A 110 22.50 -9.70 2.02
N LYS A 111 22.93 -8.78 2.89
CA LYS A 111 23.88 -7.69 2.59
C LYS A 111 25.36 -8.06 2.78
N LEU A 112 25.72 -9.23 3.32
CA LEU A 112 27.14 -9.62 3.45
C LEU A 112 27.84 -9.67 2.08
N GLN A 113 29.07 -9.13 2.02
CA GLN A 113 29.98 -9.38 0.90
C GLN A 113 30.40 -10.85 0.86
N ASP A 114 30.79 -11.35 -0.31
CA ASP A 114 31.01 -12.80 -0.53
C ASP A 114 32.19 -13.38 0.26
N VAL A 115 33.24 -12.58 0.52
CA VAL A 115 34.36 -12.99 1.40
C VAL A 115 33.89 -13.14 2.86
N PRO A 116 33.33 -12.11 3.52
CA PRO A 116 32.66 -12.26 4.82
C PRO A 116 31.64 -13.40 4.90
N ARG A 117 30.82 -13.63 3.86
CA ARG A 117 29.86 -14.73 3.83
C ARG A 117 30.55 -16.10 3.88
N THR A 118 31.60 -16.28 3.09
CA THR A 118 32.43 -17.50 3.08
C THR A 118 33.13 -17.70 4.42
N GLN A 119 33.75 -16.65 4.94
CA GLN A 119 34.47 -16.68 6.23
C GLN A 119 33.54 -16.91 7.43
N LEU A 120 32.28 -16.47 7.38
CA LEU A 120 31.29 -16.71 8.42
C LEU A 120 30.90 -18.19 8.50
N VAL A 121 30.71 -18.85 7.35
CA VAL A 121 30.42 -20.29 7.30
C VAL A 121 31.65 -21.11 7.71
N TRP A 122 32.86 -20.71 7.29
CA TRP A 122 34.11 -21.30 7.78
C TRP A 122 34.25 -21.18 9.31
N LEU A 123 34.00 -20.00 9.88
CA LEU A 123 34.04 -19.77 11.32
C LEU A 123 33.08 -20.70 12.07
N VAL A 124 31.85 -20.88 11.59
CA VAL A 124 30.90 -21.81 12.23
C VAL A 124 31.40 -23.26 12.14
N LYS A 125 32.03 -23.67 11.04
CA LYS A 125 32.67 -25.00 10.93
C LYS A 125 33.76 -25.20 11.99
N GLU A 126 34.59 -24.20 12.28
CA GLU A 126 35.59 -24.28 13.35
C GLU A 126 35.00 -24.18 14.77
N LEU A 127 33.94 -23.38 14.98
CA LEU A 127 33.21 -23.33 16.26
C LEU A 127 32.57 -24.67 16.64
N VAL A 128 32.02 -25.39 15.65
CA VAL A 128 31.47 -26.74 15.84
C VAL A 128 32.59 -27.75 16.17
N LYS A 129 33.68 -27.77 15.39
CA LYS A 129 34.86 -28.62 15.65
C LYS A 129 35.45 -28.41 17.05
N SER A 130 35.52 -27.16 17.49
CA SER A 130 36.02 -26.78 18.82
C SER A 130 35.02 -27.06 19.96
N GLY A 131 33.83 -27.57 19.66
CA GLY A 131 32.82 -27.94 20.64
C GLY A 131 32.20 -26.77 21.39
N VAL A 132 32.18 -25.57 20.80
CA VAL A 132 31.75 -24.34 21.48
C VAL A 132 30.26 -24.42 21.85
N VAL A 133 29.95 -24.14 23.12
CA VAL A 133 28.59 -24.19 23.67
C VAL A 133 27.70 -23.14 23.00
N GLY A 134 26.58 -23.56 22.42
CA GLY A 134 25.67 -22.68 21.66
C GLY A 134 25.96 -22.59 20.15
N ALA A 135 26.99 -23.29 19.65
CA ALA A 135 27.22 -23.41 18.20
C ALA A 135 26.07 -24.16 17.47
N ASP A 136 25.33 -25.02 18.17
CA ASP A 136 24.10 -25.66 17.69
C ASP A 136 23.00 -24.64 17.36
N GLY A 137 22.81 -23.64 18.22
CA GLY A 137 21.92 -22.52 17.97
C GLY A 137 22.34 -21.71 16.74
N VAL A 138 23.64 -21.45 16.56
CA VAL A 138 24.17 -20.78 15.37
C VAL A 138 23.94 -21.59 14.09
N VAL A 139 24.10 -22.93 14.12
CA VAL A 139 23.79 -23.79 12.97
C VAL A 139 22.29 -23.77 12.66
N MET A 140 21.40 -23.73 13.66
CA MET A 140 19.95 -23.53 13.43
C MET A 140 19.64 -22.17 12.77
N THR A 141 20.32 -21.10 13.17
CA THR A 141 20.17 -19.77 12.55
C THR A 141 20.71 -19.74 11.11
N LEU A 142 21.75 -20.51 10.80
CA LEU A 142 22.27 -20.73 9.45
C LEU A 142 21.30 -21.52 8.57
N LEU A 143 20.71 -22.61 9.09
CA LEU A 143 19.68 -23.40 8.40
C LEU A 143 18.48 -22.51 8.01
N LYS A 144 18.11 -21.52 8.85
CA LYS A 144 17.06 -20.52 8.57
C LYS A 144 17.42 -19.49 7.47
N GLN A 145 18.70 -19.36 7.10
CA GLN A 145 19.10 -18.53 5.96
C GLN A 145 18.94 -19.25 4.61
N ILE A 146 18.88 -20.59 4.59
CA ILE A 146 18.66 -21.35 3.35
C ILE A 146 17.18 -21.23 2.97
N ALA A 147 16.92 -20.44 1.92
CA ALA A 147 15.58 -20.17 1.42
C ALA A 147 15.01 -21.40 0.68
N GLY A 148 13.73 -21.71 0.92
CA GLY A 148 12.98 -22.67 0.10
C GLY A 148 12.50 -22.02 -1.20
N GLY A 149 12.51 -22.77 -2.30
CA GLY A 149 12.12 -22.28 -3.63
C GLY A 149 13.14 -21.37 -4.33
N ASP A 150 14.38 -21.29 -3.81
CA ASP A 150 15.49 -20.50 -4.39
C ASP A 150 16.64 -21.42 -4.81
N ILE A 151 16.83 -21.62 -6.12
CA ILE A 151 17.95 -22.39 -6.68
C ILE A 151 19.13 -21.51 -7.12
N SER A 152 19.24 -20.28 -6.62
CA SER A 152 20.36 -19.40 -6.95
C SER A 152 21.69 -19.98 -6.45
N PRO A 153 22.81 -19.75 -7.16
CA PRO A 153 24.11 -20.32 -6.77
C PRO A 153 24.55 -19.98 -5.35
N LYS A 154 24.12 -18.84 -4.81
CA LYS A 154 24.44 -18.41 -3.44
C LYS A 154 23.61 -19.12 -2.36
N ASN A 155 22.39 -19.56 -2.68
CA ASN A 155 21.56 -20.37 -1.78
C ASN A 155 21.97 -21.85 -1.84
N LEU A 156 22.22 -22.38 -3.04
CA LEU A 156 22.73 -23.74 -3.24
C LEU A 156 24.07 -23.97 -2.51
N TRP A 157 25.03 -23.05 -2.69
CA TRP A 157 26.31 -23.08 -1.97
C TRP A 157 26.13 -23.14 -0.44
N LEU A 158 25.16 -22.40 0.09
CA LEU A 158 24.87 -22.38 1.52
C LEU A 158 24.25 -23.70 1.98
N SER A 159 23.31 -24.26 1.22
CA SER A 159 22.71 -25.58 1.52
C SER A 159 23.79 -26.65 1.63
N GLU A 160 24.68 -26.73 0.64
CA GLU A 160 25.76 -27.71 0.60
C GLU A 160 26.78 -27.51 1.73
N ASN A 161 27.24 -26.27 1.99
CA ASN A 161 28.24 -26.02 3.03
C ASN A 161 27.70 -26.27 4.45
N VAL A 162 26.42 -25.95 4.72
CA VAL A 162 25.80 -26.26 6.01
C VAL A 162 25.56 -27.77 6.16
N LEU A 163 25.22 -28.47 5.08
CA LEU A 163 25.10 -29.92 5.06
C LEU A 163 26.45 -30.61 5.33
N GLU A 164 27.54 -30.10 4.74
CA GLU A 164 28.89 -30.61 4.99
C GLU A 164 29.37 -30.36 6.42
N ILE A 165 28.95 -29.27 7.09
CA ILE A 165 29.18 -29.09 8.53
C ILE A 165 28.48 -30.19 9.34
N LEU A 166 27.24 -30.53 9.00
CA LEU A 166 26.45 -31.56 9.70
C LEU A 166 26.98 -32.99 9.45
N LEU A 167 27.46 -33.27 8.23
CA LEU A 167 28.06 -34.55 7.85
C LEU A 167 29.44 -34.74 8.49
N ASP A 168 30.36 -33.77 8.34
CA ASP A 168 31.71 -33.82 8.92
C ASP A 168 31.69 -33.97 10.45
N GLN A 169 30.63 -33.50 11.11
CA GLN A 169 30.51 -33.43 12.57
C GLN A 169 29.31 -34.25 13.08
N LYS A 170 28.94 -35.34 12.39
CA LYS A 170 27.78 -36.19 12.72
C LYS A 170 27.75 -36.59 14.21
N GLU A 171 28.86 -36.97 14.84
CA GLU A 171 28.90 -37.33 16.27
C GLU A 171 28.53 -36.18 17.23
N TRP A 172 28.73 -34.92 16.83
CA TRP A 172 28.32 -33.74 17.59
C TRP A 172 26.84 -33.41 17.32
N VAL A 173 26.37 -33.56 16.08
CA VAL A 173 24.95 -33.42 15.73
C VAL A 173 24.09 -34.44 16.49
N LEU A 174 24.53 -35.70 16.57
CA LEU A 174 23.85 -36.80 17.27
C LEU A 174 23.63 -36.57 18.79
N LYS A 175 24.29 -35.58 19.39
CA LYS A 175 24.10 -35.17 20.80
C LYS A 175 22.99 -34.13 20.99
N ASN A 176 22.53 -33.50 19.91
CA ASN A 176 21.67 -32.32 19.93
C ASN A 176 20.31 -32.60 19.25
N GLY A 177 19.38 -33.25 19.95
CA GLY A 177 18.10 -33.73 19.37
C GLY A 177 17.27 -32.64 18.65
N MET A 178 17.30 -31.39 19.13
CA MET A 178 16.64 -30.27 18.44
C MET A 178 17.32 -29.91 17.11
N LEU A 179 18.66 -30.02 17.02
CA LEU A 179 19.40 -29.80 15.78
C LEU A 179 19.12 -30.92 14.75
N ILE A 180 19.00 -32.18 15.22
CA ILE A 180 18.57 -33.31 14.38
C ILE A 180 17.18 -33.01 13.79
N ALA A 181 16.20 -32.68 14.62
CA ALA A 181 14.85 -32.36 14.16
C ALA A 181 14.81 -31.15 13.19
N MET A 182 15.51 -30.06 13.52
CA MET A 182 15.54 -28.84 12.71
C MET A 182 16.25 -29.05 11.36
N SER A 183 17.34 -29.80 11.32
CA SER A 183 18.06 -30.10 10.07
C SER A 183 17.29 -31.10 9.20
N VAL A 184 16.67 -32.13 9.77
CA VAL A 184 15.78 -33.05 9.04
C VAL A 184 14.54 -32.33 8.49
N TYR A 185 14.01 -31.32 9.19
CA TYR A 185 12.93 -30.47 8.67
C TYR A 185 13.39 -29.49 7.58
N THR A 186 14.67 -29.14 7.55
CA THR A 186 15.28 -28.19 6.59
C THR A 186 15.63 -28.86 5.27
N TYR A 187 16.48 -29.89 5.30
CA TYR A 187 16.53 -30.91 4.25
C TYR A 187 15.17 -31.66 4.29
N LEU A 188 14.80 -32.72 3.58
CA LEU A 188 13.36 -33.07 3.34
C LEU A 188 12.52 -31.97 2.66
N ARG A 189 12.50 -30.72 3.14
CA ARG A 189 11.88 -29.58 2.47
C ARG A 189 12.72 -29.11 1.28
N LEU A 190 14.04 -28.98 1.42
CA LEU A 190 14.92 -28.51 0.33
C LEU A 190 15.07 -29.55 -0.82
N ILE A 191 14.98 -30.86 -0.54
CA ILE A 191 15.11 -31.90 -1.60
C ILE A 191 13.98 -31.86 -2.64
N VAL A 192 12.90 -31.12 -2.35
CA VAL A 192 11.80 -30.82 -3.28
C VAL A 192 12.27 -29.86 -4.38
N ASP A 193 13.11 -28.88 -4.03
CA ASP A 193 13.59 -27.83 -4.93
C ASP A 193 14.78 -28.33 -5.76
N HIS A 194 15.63 -29.19 -5.20
CA HIS A 194 16.82 -29.76 -5.84
C HIS A 194 16.52 -30.91 -6.83
N GLY A 195 15.33 -30.95 -7.43
CA GLY A 195 14.90 -32.00 -8.35
C GLY A 195 15.55 -31.98 -9.74
N ALA A 196 16.23 -30.89 -10.12
CA ALA A 196 16.83 -30.71 -11.44
C ALA A 196 18.05 -31.63 -11.68
N PRO A 197 18.33 -32.09 -12.93
CA PRO A 197 19.40 -33.05 -13.22
C PRO A 197 20.80 -32.65 -12.74
N ASN A 198 21.11 -31.35 -12.79
CA ASN A 198 22.38 -30.78 -12.33
C ASN A 198 22.50 -30.66 -10.80
N LEU A 199 21.40 -30.83 -10.05
CA LEU A 199 21.35 -30.73 -8.59
C LEU A 199 21.25 -32.10 -7.89
N LEU A 200 21.13 -33.20 -8.65
CA LEU A 200 20.92 -34.54 -8.09
C LEU A 200 22.03 -35.00 -7.13
N ILE A 201 23.27 -34.52 -7.31
CA ILE A 201 24.38 -34.84 -6.39
C ILE A 201 24.16 -34.22 -5.00
N LEU A 202 23.75 -32.95 -4.94
CA LEU A 202 23.38 -32.29 -3.69
C LEU A 202 22.13 -32.94 -3.09
N ARG A 203 21.11 -33.18 -3.91
CA ARG A 203 19.87 -33.86 -3.50
C ARG A 203 20.15 -35.24 -2.88
N GLN A 204 21.09 -36.02 -3.41
CA GLN A 204 21.46 -37.30 -2.82
C GLN A 204 22.17 -37.12 -1.46
N LYS A 205 23.13 -36.20 -1.33
CA LYS A 205 23.74 -35.88 0.00
C LYS A 205 22.66 -35.54 1.04
N GLU A 206 21.65 -34.77 0.64
CA GLU A 206 20.53 -34.36 1.50
C GLU A 206 19.60 -35.54 1.84
N VAL A 207 19.27 -36.40 0.87
CA VAL A 207 18.50 -37.65 1.08
C VAL A 207 19.25 -38.55 2.05
N ASP A 208 20.51 -38.87 1.79
CA ASP A 208 21.33 -39.78 2.60
C ASP A 208 21.42 -39.28 4.06
N TYR A 209 21.60 -37.97 4.26
CA TYR A 209 21.57 -37.34 5.58
C TYR A 209 20.21 -37.50 6.27
N CYS A 210 19.11 -37.13 5.60
CA CYS A 210 17.76 -37.25 6.15
C CYS A 210 17.39 -38.69 6.51
N ILE A 211 17.69 -39.64 5.62
CA ILE A 211 17.40 -41.06 5.82
C ILE A 211 18.23 -41.64 6.97
N SER A 212 19.51 -41.25 7.07
CA SER A 212 20.35 -41.62 8.22
C SER A 212 19.77 -41.08 9.53
N MET A 213 19.41 -39.80 9.61
CA MET A 213 18.82 -39.24 10.83
C MET A 213 17.45 -39.87 11.16
N LEU A 214 16.60 -40.13 10.16
CA LEU A 214 15.29 -40.76 10.36
C LEU A 214 15.39 -42.23 10.81
N ARG A 215 16.48 -42.94 10.49
CA ARG A 215 16.69 -44.34 10.91
C ARG A 215 17.52 -44.46 12.19
N ASP A 216 18.57 -43.67 12.34
CA ASP A 216 19.45 -43.68 13.52
C ASP A 216 18.78 -42.98 14.73
N LYS A 217 17.88 -42.01 14.47
CA LYS A 217 17.43 -40.98 15.43
C LYS A 217 15.96 -40.57 15.26
N PHE A 218 15.08 -41.52 14.92
CA PHE A 218 13.65 -41.27 14.77
C PHE A 218 12.98 -40.68 16.03
N ALA A 219 13.43 -41.09 17.22
CA ALA A 219 12.86 -40.62 18.49
C ALA A 219 13.07 -39.12 18.73
N GLU A 220 14.12 -38.55 18.14
CA GLU A 220 14.37 -37.11 18.08
C GLU A 220 13.66 -36.44 16.89
N CYS A 221 13.51 -37.11 15.75
CA CYS A 221 12.75 -36.58 14.60
C CYS A 221 11.23 -36.46 14.86
N GLN A 222 10.61 -37.40 15.58
CA GLN A 222 9.15 -37.42 15.79
C GLN A 222 8.61 -36.16 16.50
N ILE A 223 9.46 -35.39 17.20
CA ILE A 223 9.07 -34.15 17.90
C ILE A 223 8.62 -33.03 16.95
N ILE A 224 8.87 -33.20 15.64
CA ILE A 224 8.33 -32.34 14.58
C ILE A 224 6.79 -32.43 14.52
N GLY A 225 6.19 -33.59 14.82
CA GLY A 225 4.76 -33.80 14.70
C GLY A 225 4.26 -33.89 13.25
N ARG A 226 3.01 -33.49 13.02
CA ARG A 226 2.26 -33.78 11.78
C ARG A 226 2.90 -33.26 10.50
N ASP A 227 3.61 -32.12 10.53
CA ASP A 227 4.31 -31.59 9.35
C ASP A 227 5.51 -32.46 8.92
N LEU A 228 6.04 -33.36 9.76
CA LEU A 228 7.03 -34.36 9.31
C LEU A 228 6.42 -35.26 8.23
N VAL A 229 5.17 -35.66 8.43
CA VAL A 229 4.41 -36.44 7.44
C VAL A 229 4.21 -35.62 6.17
N ARG A 230 3.90 -34.32 6.30
CA ARG A 230 3.76 -33.38 5.16
C ARG A 230 5.03 -33.24 4.33
N LEU A 231 6.21 -33.22 4.96
CA LEU A 231 7.46 -33.20 4.22
C LEU A 231 7.72 -34.55 3.55
N LEU A 232 7.55 -35.67 4.26
CA LEU A 232 7.78 -37.01 3.73
C LEU A 232 6.87 -37.39 2.55
N GLN A 233 5.61 -36.92 2.50
CA GLN A 233 4.73 -37.18 1.35
C GLN A 233 5.25 -36.47 0.08
N ASN A 234 5.78 -35.25 0.21
CA ASN A 234 6.22 -34.43 -0.92
C ASN A 234 7.47 -35.03 -1.60
N VAL A 235 8.18 -35.90 -0.89
CA VAL A 235 9.39 -36.58 -1.36
C VAL A 235 9.21 -38.11 -1.38
N ALA A 236 7.98 -38.61 -1.25
CA ALA A 236 7.70 -40.06 -1.17
C ALA A 236 8.13 -40.86 -2.41
N ARG A 237 8.34 -40.20 -3.55
CA ARG A 237 8.75 -40.80 -4.82
C ARG A 237 10.28 -40.99 -4.98
N ILE A 238 11.09 -40.66 -3.96
CA ILE A 238 12.52 -41.05 -3.97
C ILE A 238 12.66 -42.43 -3.29
N PRO A 239 13.40 -43.40 -3.87
CA PRO A 239 13.39 -44.80 -3.41
C PRO A 239 13.73 -45.01 -1.93
N GLU A 240 14.68 -44.24 -1.41
CA GLU A 240 15.13 -44.30 -0.02
C GLU A 240 14.03 -43.82 0.95
N VAL A 241 13.24 -42.82 0.53
CA VAL A 241 12.08 -42.32 1.27
C VAL A 241 10.90 -43.29 1.16
N GLU A 242 10.69 -43.94 0.00
CA GLU A 242 9.69 -45.01 -0.16
C GLU A 242 9.94 -46.15 0.85
N LEU A 243 11.19 -46.53 1.07
CA LEU A 243 11.57 -47.51 2.10
C LEU A 243 11.27 -47.01 3.53
N VAL A 244 11.44 -45.71 3.82
CA VAL A 244 11.04 -45.15 5.13
C VAL A 244 9.51 -45.10 5.26
N TRP A 245 8.76 -44.80 4.20
CA TRP A 245 7.29 -44.90 4.19
C TRP A 245 6.80 -46.32 4.45
N LYS A 246 7.43 -47.32 3.84
CA LYS A 246 7.14 -48.74 4.08
C LYS A 246 7.33 -49.11 5.55
N ASP A 247 8.39 -48.61 6.19
CA ASP A 247 8.63 -48.84 7.62
C ASP A 247 7.63 -48.06 8.50
N LEU A 248 7.34 -46.79 8.20
CA LEU A 248 6.34 -45.97 8.90
C LEU A 248 4.93 -46.57 8.92
N LEU A 249 4.54 -47.26 7.84
CA LEU A 249 3.19 -47.81 7.65
C LEU A 249 3.05 -49.28 8.06
N HIS A 250 4.12 -50.09 7.94
CA HIS A 250 4.05 -51.54 8.17
C HIS A 250 4.94 -52.05 9.30
N ASN A 251 6.08 -51.39 9.57
CA ASN A 251 7.06 -51.82 10.57
C ASN A 251 7.50 -50.67 11.52
N PRO A 252 6.59 -49.85 12.10
CA PRO A 252 6.97 -48.60 12.76
C PRO A 252 7.95 -48.78 13.94
N GLN A 253 7.91 -49.95 14.59
CA GLN A 253 8.82 -50.35 15.67
C GLN A 253 10.29 -50.48 15.25
N VAL A 254 10.59 -50.60 13.95
CA VAL A 254 11.96 -50.61 13.40
C VAL A 254 12.60 -49.22 13.44
N LEU A 255 11.78 -48.16 13.40
CA LEU A 255 12.25 -46.77 13.49
C LEU A 255 12.40 -46.34 14.95
N SER A 256 11.48 -46.76 15.84
CA SER A 256 11.63 -46.59 17.29
C SER A 256 10.76 -47.59 18.06
N PRO A 257 11.27 -48.25 19.14
CA PRO A 257 10.49 -49.16 19.99
C PRO A 257 9.33 -48.51 20.78
N GLN A 258 9.12 -47.20 20.65
CA GLN A 258 7.97 -46.48 21.22
C GLN A 258 7.06 -45.87 20.14
N PHE A 259 7.33 -46.11 18.85
CA PHE A 259 6.55 -45.54 17.75
C PHE A 259 5.44 -46.49 17.30
N THR A 260 4.19 -46.07 17.52
CA THR A 260 2.99 -46.89 17.27
C THR A 260 2.51 -46.84 15.82
N GLY A 261 2.96 -45.87 15.01
CA GLY A 261 2.59 -45.71 13.60
C GLY A 261 2.21 -44.28 13.24
N VAL A 262 1.98 -44.02 11.95
CA VAL A 262 1.81 -42.65 11.40
C VAL A 262 0.74 -41.78 12.10
N LEU A 263 -0.30 -42.38 12.66
CA LEU A 263 -1.34 -41.67 13.45
C LEU A 263 -0.75 -40.89 14.65
N GLN A 264 0.32 -41.39 15.27
CA GLN A 264 1.03 -40.73 16.38
C GLN A 264 1.73 -39.44 15.93
N LEU A 265 2.18 -39.34 14.67
CA LEU A 265 2.70 -38.09 14.11
C LEU A 265 1.55 -37.14 13.74
N LEU A 266 0.52 -37.65 13.05
CA LEU A 266 -0.61 -36.85 12.55
C LEU A 266 -1.41 -36.16 13.67
N THR A 267 -1.57 -36.84 14.80
CA THR A 267 -2.23 -36.29 16.01
C THR A 267 -1.31 -35.43 16.89
N ALA A 268 0.00 -35.38 16.60
CA ALA A 268 0.94 -34.50 17.28
C ALA A 268 1.07 -33.16 16.55
N ARG A 269 0.62 -32.06 17.17
CA ARG A 269 0.70 -30.72 16.57
C ARG A 269 2.16 -30.29 16.34
N THR A 270 2.42 -29.68 15.19
CA THR A 270 3.76 -29.17 14.82
C THR A 270 4.15 -27.98 15.69
N SER A 271 5.38 -27.97 16.21
CA SER A 271 5.90 -26.81 16.95
C SER A 271 6.15 -25.63 16.01
N ARG A 272 5.73 -24.42 16.43
CA ARG A 272 5.96 -23.16 15.70
C ARG A 272 7.43 -22.95 15.29
N LYS A 273 8.39 -23.50 16.05
CA LYS A 273 9.83 -23.44 15.73
C LYS A 273 10.16 -24.02 14.36
N PHE A 274 9.54 -25.15 13.98
CA PHE A 274 9.76 -25.78 12.68
C PHE A 274 9.11 -24.98 11.55
N LEU A 275 7.87 -24.51 11.76
CA LEU A 275 7.15 -23.66 10.80
C LEU A 275 7.92 -22.36 10.52
N ALA A 276 8.43 -21.69 11.57
CA ALA A 276 9.21 -20.46 11.45
C ALA A 276 10.63 -20.66 10.90
N CYS A 277 11.22 -21.87 10.95
CA CYS A 277 12.59 -22.07 10.46
C CYS A 277 12.72 -22.14 8.93
N ARG A 278 11.61 -22.32 8.19
CA ARG A 278 11.61 -22.39 6.72
C ARG A 278 11.38 -21.05 6.00
N LEU A 279 11.04 -20.00 6.75
CA LEU A 279 11.05 -18.63 6.26
C LEU A 279 12.38 -17.97 6.62
N THR A 280 12.97 -17.21 5.70
CA THR A 280 14.14 -16.37 6.04
C THR A 280 13.73 -15.20 6.96
N PRO A 281 14.66 -14.56 7.68
CA PRO A 281 14.34 -13.44 8.57
C PRO A 281 13.64 -12.27 7.87
N ASP A 282 13.97 -12.01 6.60
CA ASP A 282 13.33 -10.94 5.80
C ASP A 282 11.90 -11.32 5.36
N MET A 283 11.66 -12.57 4.95
CA MET A 283 10.32 -13.09 4.66
C MET A 283 9.41 -13.00 5.90
N GLU A 284 9.93 -13.42 7.06
CA GLU A 284 9.24 -13.34 8.35
C GLU A 284 8.93 -11.88 8.73
N THR A 285 9.92 -10.98 8.63
CA THR A 285 9.74 -9.55 8.92
C THR A 285 8.67 -8.92 8.02
N LYS A 286 8.68 -9.22 6.72
CA LYS A 286 7.71 -8.68 5.76
C LYS A 286 6.30 -9.22 5.98
N LEU A 287 6.13 -10.53 6.20
CA LEU A 287 4.82 -11.10 6.53
C LEU A 287 4.27 -10.56 7.85
N LEU A 288 5.10 -10.49 8.90
CA LEU A 288 4.68 -9.93 10.20
C LEU A 288 4.25 -8.47 10.04
N PHE A 289 5.00 -7.64 9.30
CA PHE A 289 4.61 -6.27 8.98
C PHE A 289 3.27 -6.22 8.24
N MET A 290 3.08 -7.05 7.21
CA MET A 290 1.80 -7.16 6.49
C MET A 290 0.65 -7.50 7.45
N THR A 291 0.80 -8.47 8.34
CA THR A 291 -0.26 -8.90 9.28
C THR A 291 -0.41 -8.05 10.55
N SER A 292 0.30 -6.92 10.70
CA SER A 292 0.23 -6.08 11.91
C SER A 292 0.33 -4.56 11.68
N ARG A 293 0.67 -4.12 10.47
CA ARG A 293 0.87 -2.70 10.12
C ARG A 293 0.23 -2.28 8.80
N VAL A 294 0.02 -3.21 7.86
CA VAL A 294 -0.64 -2.91 6.59
C VAL A 294 -2.16 -2.99 6.78
N ARG A 295 -2.87 -1.96 6.35
CA ARG A 295 -4.33 -1.94 6.34
C ARG A 295 -4.91 -2.79 5.21
N PHE A 296 -6.08 -3.38 5.43
CA PHE A 296 -6.84 -4.07 4.40
C PHE A 296 -7.36 -3.08 3.37
N GLY A 297 -7.29 -3.47 2.09
CA GLY A 297 -7.26 -2.56 0.94
C GLY A 297 -5.81 -2.33 0.47
N GLN A 298 -4.95 -1.88 1.37
CA GLN A 298 -3.63 -1.33 1.05
C GLN A 298 -2.56 -2.39 0.73
N GLN A 299 -2.92 -3.68 0.73
CA GLN A 299 -1.98 -4.78 0.59
C GLN A 299 -1.27 -4.86 -0.77
N LYS A 300 -1.87 -4.33 -1.86
CA LYS A 300 -1.42 -4.58 -3.24
C LYS A 300 0.08 -4.35 -3.44
N ARG A 301 0.60 -3.17 -3.08
CA ARG A 301 2.02 -2.84 -3.26
C ARG A 301 2.96 -3.75 -2.49
N TYR A 302 2.56 -4.19 -1.28
CA TYR A 302 3.35 -5.10 -0.44
C TYR A 302 3.32 -6.54 -0.99
N GLN A 303 2.17 -6.97 -1.51
CA GLN A 303 2.01 -8.23 -2.23
C GLN A 303 2.86 -8.24 -3.50
N ASP A 304 2.78 -7.20 -4.34
CA ASP A 304 3.56 -7.07 -5.57
C ASP A 304 5.09 -7.08 -5.28
N TRP A 305 5.54 -6.39 -4.23
CA TRP A 305 6.94 -6.44 -3.78
C TRP A 305 7.38 -7.83 -3.31
N PHE A 306 6.58 -8.47 -2.44
CA PHE A 306 6.89 -9.81 -1.94
C PHE A 306 6.87 -10.84 -3.07
N GLN A 307 5.90 -10.73 -3.99
CA GLN A 307 5.76 -11.61 -5.14
C GLN A 307 6.94 -11.49 -6.10
N ARG A 308 7.34 -10.27 -6.44
CA ARG A 308 8.51 -10.00 -7.30
C ARG A 308 9.80 -10.57 -6.71
N GLN A 309 9.99 -10.45 -5.40
CA GLN A 309 11.19 -10.92 -4.70
C GLN A 309 11.22 -12.43 -4.43
N TYR A 310 10.09 -13.06 -4.12
CA TYR A 310 10.05 -14.40 -3.52
C TYR A 310 9.13 -15.42 -4.20
N LEU A 311 8.23 -15.02 -5.10
CA LEU A 311 7.18 -15.89 -5.65
C LEU A 311 7.08 -15.85 -7.19
N SER A 312 8.07 -15.26 -7.84
CA SER A 312 8.09 -14.90 -9.27
C SER A 312 8.67 -15.97 -10.20
N THR A 313 9.34 -17.00 -9.69
CA THR A 313 9.95 -18.08 -10.50
C THR A 313 9.15 -19.37 -10.47
N ALA A 314 9.47 -20.34 -11.35
CA ALA A 314 8.84 -21.66 -11.36
C ALA A 314 9.19 -22.50 -10.12
N GLU A 315 10.40 -22.33 -9.58
CA GLU A 315 10.91 -23.04 -8.40
C GLU A 315 10.30 -22.47 -7.11
N SER A 316 10.04 -21.16 -7.08
CA SER A 316 9.41 -20.45 -5.96
C SER A 316 7.99 -20.95 -5.60
N GLN A 317 7.39 -21.80 -6.45
CA GLN A 317 6.08 -22.38 -6.22
C GLN A 317 6.04 -23.25 -4.95
N SER A 318 7.15 -23.89 -4.56
CA SER A 318 7.22 -24.70 -3.34
C SER A 318 7.10 -23.88 -2.05
N LEU A 319 7.64 -22.66 -2.04
CA LEU A 319 7.68 -21.76 -0.87
C LEU A 319 6.29 -21.39 -0.36
N ARG A 320 5.28 -21.34 -1.24
CA ARG A 320 3.89 -21.01 -0.91
C ARG A 320 3.32 -21.91 0.19
N CYS A 321 3.70 -23.19 0.20
CA CYS A 321 3.31 -24.13 1.26
C CYS A 321 3.85 -23.73 2.63
N ASP A 322 5.10 -23.27 2.72
CA ASP A 322 5.72 -22.89 4.00
C ASP A 322 5.14 -21.57 4.52
N LEU A 323 4.89 -20.60 3.63
CA LEU A 323 4.20 -19.35 3.95
C LEU A 323 2.77 -19.61 4.49
N ILE A 324 2.02 -20.51 3.85
CA ILE A 324 0.68 -20.91 4.31
C ILE A 324 0.73 -21.55 5.71
N ARG A 325 1.63 -22.52 5.93
CA ARG A 325 1.80 -23.15 7.26
C ARG A 325 2.24 -22.14 8.32
N TYR A 326 3.09 -21.18 7.97
CA TYR A 326 3.53 -20.11 8.85
C TYR A 326 2.38 -19.17 9.25
N ILE A 327 1.58 -18.70 8.29
CA ILE A 327 0.43 -17.81 8.54
C ILE A 327 -0.63 -18.50 9.41
N CYS A 328 -0.90 -19.80 9.17
CA CYS A 328 -1.86 -20.56 9.98
C CYS A 328 -1.35 -20.89 11.38
N GLY A 329 -0.12 -21.44 11.50
CA GLY A 329 0.38 -21.98 12.75
C GLY A 329 1.19 -21.03 13.64
N VAL A 330 1.81 -19.99 13.07
CA VAL A 330 2.71 -19.07 13.79
C VAL A 330 2.07 -17.69 14.00
N VAL A 331 1.52 -17.09 12.94
CA VAL A 331 0.92 -15.75 13.01
C VAL A 331 -0.48 -15.83 13.63
N HIS A 332 -0.57 -15.65 14.95
CA HIS A 332 -1.82 -15.55 15.69
C HIS A 332 -1.95 -14.11 16.25
N PRO A 333 -2.70 -13.19 15.60
CA PRO A 333 -2.82 -11.80 16.01
C PRO A 333 -3.57 -11.63 17.35
N SER A 334 -3.42 -10.47 18.00
CA SER A 334 -4.24 -10.10 19.17
C SER A 334 -5.66 -9.71 18.74
N ASN A 335 -6.62 -9.78 19.68
CA ASN A 335 -8.01 -9.38 19.43
C ASN A 335 -8.10 -7.94 18.90
N GLU A 336 -7.26 -7.02 19.41
CA GLU A 336 -7.14 -5.64 18.92
C GLU A 336 -6.85 -5.56 17.41
N VAL A 337 -6.00 -6.45 16.90
CA VAL A 337 -5.66 -6.53 15.47
C VAL A 337 -6.79 -7.20 14.69
N LEU A 338 -7.42 -8.25 15.25
CA LEU A 338 -8.55 -8.94 14.62
C LEU A 338 -9.81 -8.05 14.50
N SER A 339 -10.00 -7.08 15.40
CA SER A 339 -11.08 -6.08 15.35
C SER A 339 -10.70 -4.78 14.63
N SER A 340 -9.51 -4.69 14.04
CA SER A 340 -8.99 -3.48 13.37
C SER A 340 -9.15 -3.52 11.85
N ASP A 341 -8.72 -2.46 11.18
CA ASP A 341 -8.61 -2.37 9.72
C ASP A 341 -7.30 -2.99 9.16
N ILE A 342 -6.54 -3.76 9.95
CA ILE A 342 -5.32 -4.46 9.50
C ILE A 342 -5.64 -5.65 8.58
N LEU A 343 -4.78 -5.83 7.56
CA LEU A 343 -4.82 -6.92 6.58
C LEU A 343 -4.98 -8.30 7.23
N PRO A 344 -6.15 -8.96 7.10
CA PRO A 344 -6.42 -10.21 7.78
C PRO A 344 -5.69 -11.38 7.13
N ARG A 345 -5.39 -12.41 7.95
CA ARG A 345 -4.61 -13.59 7.51
C ARG A 345 -5.23 -14.30 6.32
N TRP A 346 -6.56 -14.40 6.28
CA TRP A 346 -7.28 -15.05 5.18
C TRP A 346 -7.04 -14.35 3.83
N ALA A 347 -6.92 -13.01 3.80
CA ALA A 347 -6.67 -12.27 2.56
C ALA A 347 -5.27 -12.57 1.99
N ILE A 348 -4.27 -12.76 2.86
CA ILE A 348 -2.93 -13.19 2.46
C ILE A 348 -2.95 -14.64 1.94
N ILE A 349 -3.69 -15.55 2.58
CA ILE A 349 -3.86 -16.92 2.08
C ILE A 349 -4.55 -16.93 0.70
N GLY A 350 -5.59 -16.12 0.48
CA GLY A 350 -6.28 -16.02 -0.81
C GLY A 350 -5.35 -15.57 -1.95
N TRP A 351 -4.50 -14.57 -1.69
CA TRP A 351 -3.45 -14.15 -2.63
C TRP A 351 -2.38 -15.23 -2.85
N LEU A 352 -1.91 -15.92 -1.81
CA LEU A 352 -0.95 -17.03 -1.97
C LEU A 352 -1.53 -18.20 -2.79
N LEU A 353 -2.85 -18.43 -2.73
CA LEU A 353 -3.55 -19.40 -3.58
C LEU A 353 -3.67 -18.93 -5.04
N THR A 354 -4.07 -17.69 -5.29
CA THR A 354 -4.21 -17.16 -6.67
C THR A 354 -2.87 -17.02 -7.40
N THR A 355 -1.76 -16.84 -6.69
CA THR A 355 -0.41 -16.82 -7.30
C THR A 355 0.16 -18.20 -7.66
N CYS A 356 -0.57 -19.30 -7.45
CA CYS A 356 -0.10 -20.66 -7.78
C CYS A 356 -0.13 -20.91 -9.29
N THR A 357 1.03 -21.02 -9.95
CA THR A 357 1.11 -21.19 -11.42
C THR A 357 1.07 -22.64 -11.91
N SER A 358 0.85 -23.61 -11.01
CA SER A 358 0.71 -25.03 -11.40
C SER A 358 -0.25 -25.78 -10.48
N ASN A 359 -0.94 -26.79 -11.04
CA ASN A 359 -1.89 -27.63 -10.29
C ASN A 359 -1.23 -28.41 -9.15
N VAL A 360 0.06 -28.75 -9.25
CA VAL A 360 0.83 -29.39 -8.17
C VAL A 360 1.05 -28.40 -7.02
N ALA A 361 1.47 -27.17 -7.31
CA ALA A 361 1.62 -26.13 -6.30
C ALA A 361 0.28 -25.79 -5.63
N ALA A 362 -0.78 -25.60 -6.42
CA ALA A 362 -2.12 -25.32 -5.91
C ALA A 362 -2.66 -26.45 -5.01
N SER A 363 -2.47 -27.72 -5.40
CA SER A 363 -2.89 -28.87 -4.58
C SER A 363 -2.10 -28.97 -3.27
N ASN A 364 -0.78 -28.76 -3.32
CA ASN A 364 0.07 -28.74 -2.14
C ASN A 364 -0.24 -27.54 -1.21
N ALA A 365 -0.62 -26.40 -1.77
CA ALA A 365 -1.05 -25.21 -1.03
C ALA A 365 -2.40 -25.43 -0.31
N LYS A 366 -3.39 -26.03 -1.00
CA LYS A 366 -4.67 -26.45 -0.38
C LYS A 366 -4.44 -27.47 0.73
N LEU A 367 -3.59 -28.47 0.50
CA LEU A 367 -3.24 -29.45 1.53
C LEU A 367 -2.51 -28.83 2.72
N ALA A 368 -1.61 -27.87 2.50
CA ALA A 368 -0.94 -27.14 3.57
C ALA A 368 -1.92 -26.28 4.40
N LEU A 369 -2.93 -25.69 3.77
CA LEU A 369 -3.98 -24.90 4.40
C LEU A 369 -4.92 -25.77 5.26
N PHE A 370 -5.35 -26.93 4.74
CA PHE A 370 -6.18 -27.88 5.48
C PHE A 370 -5.40 -28.82 6.42
N TYR A 371 -4.06 -28.72 6.51
CA TYR A 371 -3.25 -29.74 7.19
C TYR A 371 -3.53 -29.91 8.69
N ASP A 372 -3.93 -28.83 9.38
CA ASP A 372 -4.33 -28.88 10.79
C ASP A 372 -5.80 -29.31 10.99
N TRP A 373 -6.63 -29.30 9.93
CA TRP A 373 -8.02 -29.78 9.99
C TRP A 373 -8.08 -31.32 10.06
N LEU A 374 -7.20 -32.00 9.31
CA LEU A 374 -7.26 -33.45 9.08
C LEU A 374 -7.32 -34.29 10.35
N PHE A 375 -6.67 -33.85 11.44
CA PHE A 375 -6.68 -34.55 12.74
C PHE A 375 -6.93 -33.57 13.89
N PHE A 376 -7.78 -32.57 13.65
CA PHE A 376 -8.07 -31.50 14.61
C PHE A 376 -8.70 -32.04 15.91
N ASN A 377 -8.09 -31.68 17.04
CA ASN A 377 -8.66 -31.91 18.37
C ASN A 377 -8.81 -30.56 19.11
N PRO A 378 -10.03 -30.13 19.51
CA PRO A 378 -10.27 -28.83 20.14
C PRO A 378 -9.62 -28.66 21.54
N GLU A 379 -9.17 -29.74 22.18
CA GLU A 379 -8.38 -29.71 23.42
C GLU A 379 -6.90 -29.35 23.20
N LYS A 380 -6.40 -29.45 21.95
CA LYS A 380 -4.96 -29.46 21.63
C LYS A 380 -4.57 -28.49 20.52
N ASP A 381 -5.42 -28.34 19.51
CA ASP A 381 -5.24 -27.47 18.36
C ASP A 381 -5.97 -26.14 18.57
N SER A 382 -5.51 -25.08 17.89
CA SER A 382 -6.10 -23.74 18.03
C SER A 382 -7.07 -23.44 16.90
N ILE A 383 -8.16 -22.73 17.20
CA ILE A 383 -9.05 -22.12 16.19
C ILE A 383 -8.24 -21.29 15.17
N MET A 384 -7.18 -20.62 15.64
CA MET A 384 -6.29 -19.79 14.81
C MET A 384 -5.55 -20.58 13.73
N ASN A 385 -5.41 -21.90 13.84
CA ASN A 385 -4.81 -22.74 12.80
C ASN A 385 -5.80 -23.08 11.67
N ILE A 386 -7.11 -23.14 11.97
CA ILE A 386 -8.14 -23.60 11.03
C ILE A 386 -8.97 -22.45 10.44
N GLU A 387 -9.15 -21.34 11.17
CA GLU A 387 -9.93 -20.18 10.71
C GLU A 387 -9.51 -19.60 9.35
N PRO A 388 -8.22 -19.57 8.92
CA PRO A 388 -7.88 -18.91 7.66
C PRO A 388 -8.51 -19.61 6.46
N ALA A 389 -8.73 -20.92 6.51
CA ALA A 389 -9.35 -21.67 5.43
C ALA A 389 -10.85 -21.36 5.30
N ILE A 390 -11.60 -21.34 6.41
CA ILE A 390 -13.04 -21.04 6.38
C ILE A 390 -13.32 -19.57 6.06
N LEU A 391 -12.47 -18.64 6.53
CA LEU A 391 -12.59 -17.23 6.22
C LEU A 391 -12.22 -16.91 4.77
N VAL A 392 -11.23 -17.60 4.17
CA VAL A 392 -11.03 -17.53 2.70
C VAL A 392 -12.29 -17.99 1.97
N MET A 393 -12.86 -19.13 2.35
CA MET A 393 -14.07 -19.67 1.71
C MET A 393 -15.28 -18.73 1.86
N HIS A 394 -15.47 -18.11 3.02
CA HIS A 394 -16.53 -17.14 3.26
C HIS A 394 -16.34 -15.85 2.45
N HIS A 395 -15.23 -15.14 2.65
CA HIS A 395 -15.02 -13.83 2.03
C HIS A 395 -14.79 -13.89 0.51
N SER A 396 -14.36 -15.03 -0.04
CA SER A 396 -14.25 -15.22 -1.50
C SER A 396 -15.60 -15.48 -2.18
N MET A 397 -16.67 -15.84 -1.46
CA MET A 397 -17.96 -16.20 -2.09
C MET A 397 -18.60 -15.03 -2.87
N LYS A 398 -18.45 -13.79 -2.39
CA LYS A 398 -18.98 -12.60 -3.10
C LYS A 398 -18.15 -12.27 -4.35
N PRO A 399 -16.81 -12.07 -4.30
CA PRO A 399 -15.99 -11.66 -5.46
C PRO A 399 -15.41 -12.80 -6.32
N HIS A 400 -15.03 -13.94 -5.74
CA HIS A 400 -14.28 -15.02 -6.41
C HIS A 400 -14.80 -16.42 -6.01
N PRO A 401 -16.04 -16.79 -6.39
CA PRO A 401 -16.68 -18.03 -5.95
C PRO A 401 -15.91 -19.29 -6.33
N ALA A 402 -15.10 -19.26 -7.40
CA ALA A 402 -14.21 -20.35 -7.80
C ALA A 402 -13.19 -20.75 -6.71
N ILE A 403 -12.67 -19.78 -5.93
CA ILE A 403 -11.76 -20.04 -4.80
C ILE A 403 -12.50 -20.83 -3.72
N THR A 404 -13.72 -20.42 -3.39
CA THR A 404 -14.55 -21.11 -2.41
C THR A 404 -14.92 -22.52 -2.87
N ALA A 405 -15.39 -22.66 -4.11
CA ALA A 405 -15.77 -23.94 -4.69
C ALA A 405 -14.60 -24.94 -4.68
N THR A 406 -13.41 -24.52 -5.10
CA THR A 406 -12.25 -25.42 -5.18
C THR A 406 -11.62 -25.77 -3.82
N LEU A 407 -11.93 -25.00 -2.76
CA LEU A 407 -11.55 -25.34 -1.38
C LEU A 407 -12.56 -26.28 -0.72
N LEU A 408 -13.86 -26.09 -0.96
CA LEU A 408 -14.91 -27.00 -0.49
C LEU A 408 -14.82 -28.37 -1.17
N ASP A 409 -14.58 -28.40 -2.49
CA ASP A 409 -14.33 -29.64 -3.23
C ASP A 409 -13.11 -30.39 -2.68
N PHE A 410 -12.00 -29.67 -2.47
CA PHE A 410 -10.79 -30.25 -1.88
C PHE A 410 -11.06 -30.81 -0.48
N MET A 411 -11.80 -30.08 0.38
CA MET A 411 -12.17 -30.53 1.72
C MET A 411 -13.00 -31.81 1.70
N CYS A 412 -13.94 -31.96 0.74
CA CYS A 412 -14.74 -33.17 0.60
C CYS A 412 -13.94 -34.35 0.03
N ARG A 413 -13.02 -34.12 -0.90
CA ARG A 413 -12.19 -35.16 -1.54
C ARG A 413 -11.02 -35.63 -0.68
N ILE A 414 -10.42 -34.76 0.13
CA ILE A 414 -9.24 -35.12 0.94
C ILE A 414 -9.58 -36.12 2.05
N ILE A 415 -10.82 -36.17 2.52
CA ILE A 415 -11.28 -37.08 3.58
C ILE A 415 -11.05 -38.57 3.24
N PRO A 416 -11.61 -39.14 2.16
CA PRO A 416 -11.34 -40.53 1.76
C PRO A 416 -9.96 -40.75 1.15
N HIS A 417 -9.30 -39.69 0.63
CA HIS A 417 -8.09 -39.85 -0.19
C HIS A 417 -6.76 -39.52 0.52
N PHE A 418 -6.75 -38.83 1.67
CA PHE A 418 -5.50 -38.51 2.38
C PHE A 418 -4.75 -39.78 2.81
N PHE A 419 -5.44 -40.67 3.52
CA PHE A 419 -4.95 -42.01 3.86
C PHE A 419 -6.16 -42.90 4.19
N PRO A 420 -6.66 -43.73 3.26
CA PRO A 420 -7.93 -44.47 3.42
C PRO A 420 -8.06 -45.28 4.72
N PRO A 421 -7.01 -45.95 5.27
CA PRO A 421 -7.11 -46.65 6.55
C PRO A 421 -7.36 -45.76 7.78
N LEU A 422 -7.34 -44.42 7.62
CA LEU A 422 -7.70 -43.44 8.64
C LEU A 422 -8.84 -42.49 8.20
N GLU A 423 -9.63 -42.83 7.15
CA GLU A 423 -10.73 -41.98 6.65
C GLU A 423 -11.68 -41.54 7.77
N THR A 424 -12.04 -42.43 8.70
CA THR A 424 -12.92 -42.12 9.82
C THR A 424 -12.33 -41.03 10.73
N GLN A 425 -11.05 -41.11 11.03
CA GLN A 425 -10.32 -40.11 11.82
C GLN A 425 -10.19 -38.78 11.07
N VAL A 426 -9.98 -38.82 9.74
CA VAL A 426 -9.91 -37.60 8.91
C VAL A 426 -11.28 -36.91 8.83
N ARG A 427 -12.36 -37.67 8.63
CA ARG A 427 -13.74 -37.15 8.68
C ARG A 427 -14.04 -36.53 10.04
N GLN A 428 -13.63 -37.17 11.13
CA GLN A 428 -13.82 -36.65 12.47
C GLN A 428 -13.01 -35.36 12.71
N GLY A 429 -11.77 -35.26 12.21
CA GLY A 429 -10.97 -34.03 12.30
C GLY A 429 -11.62 -32.84 11.58
N VAL A 430 -12.09 -33.05 10.33
CA VAL A 430 -12.80 -32.00 9.57
C VAL A 430 -14.13 -31.64 10.23
N PHE A 431 -14.90 -32.63 10.74
CA PHE A 431 -16.12 -32.39 11.49
C PHE A 431 -15.87 -31.56 12.76
N ASN A 432 -14.89 -31.96 13.59
CA ASN A 432 -14.48 -31.22 14.78
C ASN A 432 -14.08 -29.78 14.45
N SER A 433 -13.37 -29.58 13.33
CA SER A 433 -12.95 -28.25 12.87
C SER A 433 -14.17 -27.36 12.57
N LEU A 434 -15.15 -27.89 11.82
CA LEU A 434 -16.38 -27.18 11.45
C LEU A 434 -17.27 -26.88 12.65
N THR A 435 -17.43 -27.82 13.59
CA THR A 435 -18.14 -27.59 14.85
C THR A 435 -17.46 -26.50 15.68
N PHE A 436 -16.14 -26.58 15.87
CA PHE A 436 -15.38 -25.61 16.68
C PHE A 436 -15.37 -24.21 16.06
N ILE A 437 -15.42 -24.10 14.73
CA ILE A 437 -15.61 -22.83 14.02
C ILE A 437 -16.95 -22.15 14.38
N MET A 438 -18.03 -22.92 14.52
CA MET A 438 -19.33 -22.40 14.96
C MET A 438 -19.36 -22.10 16.47
N GLU A 439 -18.81 -22.98 17.31
CA GLU A 439 -18.67 -22.75 18.76
C GLU A 439 -17.87 -21.47 19.08
N LYS A 440 -16.83 -21.19 18.31
CA LYS A 440 -16.00 -19.97 18.42
C LYS A 440 -16.52 -18.79 17.59
N ARG A 441 -17.69 -18.93 16.96
CA ARG A 441 -18.37 -17.89 16.16
C ARG A 441 -17.52 -17.27 15.03
N VAL A 442 -16.51 -18.00 14.54
CA VAL A 442 -15.73 -17.60 13.36
C VAL A 442 -16.62 -17.56 12.11
N LEU A 443 -17.60 -18.46 12.05
CA LEU A 443 -18.87 -18.26 11.33
C LEU A 443 -20.00 -18.75 12.23
N ALA A 444 -21.07 -17.98 12.39
CA ALA A 444 -22.21 -18.39 13.23
C ALA A 444 -22.94 -19.62 12.66
N HIS A 445 -23.07 -19.70 11.32
CA HIS A 445 -23.75 -20.78 10.62
C HIS A 445 -22.99 -21.16 9.33
N LEU A 446 -22.93 -22.46 9.03
CA LEU A 446 -22.25 -22.99 7.84
C LEU A 446 -23.19 -23.15 6.62
N ALA A 447 -24.50 -23.29 6.83
CA ALA A 447 -25.47 -23.50 5.75
C ALA A 447 -25.45 -22.39 4.66
N PRO A 448 -25.33 -21.08 4.98
CA PRO A 448 -25.22 -20.02 3.96
C PRO A 448 -23.94 -20.09 3.09
N LEU A 449 -22.93 -20.85 3.55
CA LEU A 449 -21.71 -21.13 2.80
C LEU A 449 -21.84 -22.44 2.01
N PHE A 450 -22.37 -23.50 2.64
CA PHE A 450 -22.40 -24.85 2.07
C PHE A 450 -23.53 -25.09 1.06
N ASP A 451 -24.64 -24.36 1.14
CA ASP A 451 -25.75 -24.43 0.17
C ASP A 451 -25.93 -23.11 -0.61
N ASN A 452 -24.86 -22.33 -0.74
CA ASN A 452 -24.91 -21.04 -1.40
C ASN A 452 -25.29 -21.18 -2.89
N PRO A 453 -26.25 -20.40 -3.42
CA PRO A 453 -26.67 -20.50 -4.82
C PRO A 453 -25.55 -20.31 -5.85
N LYS A 454 -24.46 -19.60 -5.51
CA LYS A 454 -23.27 -19.44 -6.37
C LYS A 454 -22.40 -20.69 -6.49
N LEU A 455 -22.62 -21.72 -5.67
CA LEU A 455 -21.93 -23.00 -5.81
C LEU A 455 -22.70 -23.94 -6.75
N ASP A 456 -21.93 -24.70 -7.53
CA ASP A 456 -22.49 -25.75 -8.37
C ASP A 456 -23.30 -26.79 -7.55
N ARG A 457 -24.32 -27.36 -8.20
CA ARG A 457 -25.27 -28.30 -7.63
C ARG A 457 -24.63 -29.64 -7.25
N GLU A 458 -23.64 -30.15 -7.98
CA GLU A 458 -22.95 -31.39 -7.62
C GLU A 458 -22.09 -31.19 -6.36
N LEU A 459 -21.36 -30.07 -6.28
CA LEU A 459 -20.57 -29.72 -5.10
C LEU A 459 -21.47 -29.55 -3.85
N ARG A 460 -22.62 -28.87 -3.97
CA ARG A 460 -23.58 -28.75 -2.87
C ARG A 460 -24.21 -30.09 -2.48
N SER A 461 -24.47 -30.97 -3.44
CA SER A 461 -24.92 -32.34 -3.16
C SER A 461 -23.84 -33.13 -2.40
N MET A 462 -22.57 -33.01 -2.79
CA MET A 462 -21.43 -33.65 -2.12
C MET A 462 -21.27 -33.14 -0.68
N LEU A 463 -21.36 -31.82 -0.47
CA LEU A 463 -21.33 -31.22 0.88
C LEU A 463 -22.48 -31.75 1.75
N ARG A 464 -23.70 -31.85 1.21
CA ARG A 464 -24.87 -32.36 1.93
C ARG A 464 -24.80 -33.86 2.24
N GLU A 465 -24.09 -34.65 1.42
CA GLU A 465 -23.82 -36.07 1.69
C GLU A 465 -22.74 -36.25 2.78
N ARG A 466 -21.69 -35.41 2.76
CA ARG A 466 -20.58 -35.49 3.72
C ARG A 466 -20.89 -34.83 5.07
N PHE A 467 -21.72 -33.78 5.10
CA PHE A 467 -22.00 -32.96 6.27
C PHE A 467 -23.48 -32.48 6.33
N PRO A 468 -24.47 -33.39 6.35
CA PRO A 468 -25.89 -33.03 6.42
C PRO A 468 -26.25 -32.15 7.64
N GLU A 469 -25.48 -32.26 8.73
CA GLU A 469 -25.60 -31.49 9.96
C GLU A 469 -25.33 -29.99 9.75
N PHE A 470 -24.48 -29.65 8.78
CA PHE A 470 -24.04 -28.26 8.51
C PHE A 470 -24.73 -27.63 7.30
N CYS A 471 -25.42 -28.42 6.48
CA CYS A 471 -26.23 -27.94 5.34
C CYS A 471 -27.68 -27.58 5.72
N SER A 472 -28.11 -27.83 6.95
CA SER A 472 -29.47 -27.58 7.41
C SER A 472 -29.54 -26.27 8.19
N SER A 473 -30.40 -25.33 7.77
CA SER A 473 -30.69 -24.13 8.58
C SER A 473 -31.47 -24.55 9.83
N PRO A 474 -31.14 -24.03 11.04
CA PRO A 474 -31.86 -24.40 12.25
C PRO A 474 -33.32 -23.93 12.17
N SER A 475 -34.26 -24.88 12.21
CA SER A 475 -35.67 -24.57 12.46
C SER A 475 -35.81 -23.88 13.81
N PRO A 476 -36.63 -22.82 13.95
CA PRO A 476 -36.76 -22.10 15.21
C PRO A 476 -37.18 -23.04 16.34
N PRO A 477 -36.64 -22.87 17.57
CA PRO A 477 -36.93 -23.76 18.68
C PRO A 477 -38.42 -23.76 18.97
N THR A 478 -39.03 -24.95 18.92
CA THR A 478 -40.47 -25.11 19.11
C THR A 478 -40.79 -24.97 20.60
N GLU A 479 -41.11 -23.76 21.05
CA GLU A 479 -41.48 -23.53 22.45
C GLU A 479 -42.68 -24.39 22.85
N VAL A 480 -42.51 -25.15 23.93
CA VAL A 480 -43.55 -26.02 24.48
C VAL A 480 -44.58 -25.13 25.18
N LYS A 481 -45.83 -25.25 24.77
CA LYS A 481 -46.96 -24.42 25.23
C LYS A 481 -47.02 -24.26 26.75
N SER A 482 -47.10 -23.02 27.19
CA SER A 482 -47.85 -22.60 28.39
C SER A 482 -48.99 -21.67 27.95
N GLU A 483 -50.06 -21.59 28.74
CA GLU A 483 -51.39 -21.23 28.24
C GLU A 483 -51.83 -19.78 28.51
N GLU A 484 -52.78 -19.31 27.68
CA GLU A 484 -53.59 -18.08 27.80
C GLU A 484 -52.84 -16.73 27.68
N SER A 485 -53.41 -15.65 27.12
CA SER A 485 -54.84 -15.27 26.98
C SER A 485 -55.12 -14.48 25.69
N VAL A 486 -56.39 -14.13 25.43
CA VAL A 486 -56.91 -13.62 24.15
C VAL A 486 -57.34 -12.15 24.24
N SER A 487 -57.00 -11.31 23.24
CA SER A 487 -57.83 -10.13 22.88
C SER A 487 -57.54 -9.49 21.50
N MET A 488 -58.45 -9.76 20.55
CA MET A 488 -59.03 -8.88 19.51
C MET A 488 -58.18 -8.18 18.41
N GLU A 489 -58.83 -8.06 17.26
CA GLU A 489 -58.36 -7.50 15.97
C GLU A 489 -58.68 -5.99 15.84
N MET A 490 -58.10 -5.32 14.84
CA MET A 490 -58.86 -4.59 13.80
C MET A 490 -57.98 -4.07 12.65
N ASP A 491 -58.50 -4.11 11.43
CA ASP A 491 -57.85 -3.75 10.16
C ASP A 491 -57.70 -2.23 9.90
N ASN A 492 -56.72 -1.83 9.08
CA ASN A 492 -56.94 -1.49 7.65
C ASN A 492 -55.67 -0.93 6.95
N ASN A 493 -55.39 -1.44 5.74
CA ASN A 493 -54.84 -0.83 4.50
C ASN A 493 -53.75 0.30 4.58
N VAL A 494 -52.78 0.42 3.67
CA VAL A 494 -52.74 0.18 2.20
C VAL A 494 -51.34 -0.32 1.76
N LEU A 495 -51.23 -0.79 0.51
CA LEU A 495 -50.01 -0.98 -0.31
C LEU A 495 -49.02 0.22 -0.21
N ASP A 496 -47.71 0.13 -0.55
CA ASP A 496 -47.06 -0.77 -1.52
C ASP A 496 -45.53 -0.92 -1.29
N LYS A 497 -44.93 -1.92 -1.97
CA LYS A 497 -43.52 -2.05 -2.44
C LYS A 497 -42.25 -2.10 -1.53
N GLU A 498 -41.36 -2.99 -2.00
CA GLU A 498 -39.87 -2.95 -2.02
C GLU A 498 -39.02 -3.41 -0.81
N GLU A 499 -37.81 -3.90 -1.15
CA GLU A 499 -36.99 -4.80 -0.32
C GLU A 499 -36.01 -4.07 0.61
N GLY A 500 -35.70 -4.70 1.75
CA GLY A 500 -34.80 -4.12 2.77
C GLY A 500 -34.27 -5.12 3.78
N CYS A 501 -33.71 -6.25 3.33
CA CYS A 501 -33.13 -7.24 4.24
C CYS A 501 -31.80 -6.74 4.84
N TYR A 502 -31.86 -6.23 6.06
CA TYR A 502 -30.67 -5.98 6.88
C TYR A 502 -29.98 -7.31 7.19
N ASP A 503 -28.68 -7.41 6.89
CA ASP A 503 -27.77 -8.36 7.54
C ASP A 503 -26.69 -7.57 8.30
N SER A 504 -26.32 -8.06 9.49
CA SER A 504 -25.40 -7.38 10.42
C SER A 504 -24.78 -8.37 11.40
N THR A 505 -24.17 -9.43 10.89
CA THR A 505 -23.33 -10.33 11.69
C THR A 505 -21.95 -9.70 11.99
N GLU A 506 -21.86 -8.91 13.05
CA GLU A 506 -20.55 -8.59 13.66
C GLU A 506 -20.09 -9.75 14.57
N ALA A 507 -18.84 -10.16 14.42
CA ALA A 507 -18.26 -11.27 15.18
C ALA A 507 -17.91 -10.84 16.61
N ALA A 508 -18.87 -10.97 17.53
CA ALA A 508 -18.66 -10.66 18.94
C ALA A 508 -17.80 -11.72 19.66
N PHE A 509 -16.56 -11.37 19.96
CA PHE A 509 -15.73 -12.07 20.95
C PHE A 509 -16.06 -11.55 22.35
N SER A 510 -16.25 -12.44 23.31
CA SER A 510 -16.63 -12.11 24.69
C SER A 510 -15.53 -12.50 25.68
N ASP A 511 -15.05 -11.51 26.42
CA ASP A 511 -14.99 -11.53 27.89
C ASP A 511 -15.10 -10.05 28.38
N ASP A 512 -15.46 -9.81 29.64
CA ASP A 512 -15.98 -8.51 30.10
C ASP A 512 -14.90 -7.42 30.39
N GLU A 513 -15.06 -6.21 29.81
CA GLU A 513 -15.47 -4.96 30.53
C GLU A 513 -15.43 -3.68 29.65
N GLU A 514 -16.24 -2.68 30.06
CA GLU A 514 -16.41 -1.28 29.60
C GLU A 514 -16.44 -0.91 28.08
N GLU A 515 -17.63 -0.50 27.60
CA GLU A 515 -17.84 0.08 26.27
C GLU A 515 -17.27 1.51 26.10
N VAL A 516 -16.65 1.80 24.95
CA VAL A 516 -16.50 3.18 24.43
C VAL A 516 -17.07 3.28 23.02
N ASN A 517 -18.31 3.75 22.92
CA ASN A 517 -19.12 3.77 21.70
C ASN A 517 -18.62 4.82 20.68
N ASN A 518 -18.15 4.38 19.51
CA ASN A 518 -17.59 5.28 18.49
C ASN A 518 -18.12 4.95 17.07
N LYS A 519 -19.20 5.64 16.65
CA LYS A 519 -19.93 5.35 15.40
C LYS A 519 -19.26 5.93 14.15
N GLY A 520 -18.27 5.22 13.61
CA GLY A 520 -17.78 5.43 12.25
C GLY A 520 -18.75 4.89 11.19
N LYS A 521 -18.93 5.60 10.06
CA LYS A 521 -19.69 5.07 8.91
C LYS A 521 -18.87 3.98 8.22
N LYS A 522 -19.40 2.76 8.10
CA LYS A 522 -18.80 1.70 7.28
C LYS A 522 -18.80 2.13 5.81
N ARG A 523 -17.64 2.02 5.14
CA ARG A 523 -17.50 2.04 3.68
C ARG A 523 -17.41 0.58 3.21
N GLU A 524 -18.15 0.20 2.16
CA GLU A 524 -17.82 -1.04 1.43
C GLU A 524 -16.54 -0.80 0.61
N PHE A 525 -15.53 -1.66 0.78
CA PHE A 525 -14.34 -1.69 -0.07
C PHE A 525 -14.36 -2.97 -0.90
N ARG A 526 -14.18 -2.83 -2.22
CA ARG A 526 -14.20 -3.96 -3.17
C ARG A 526 -12.79 -4.47 -3.42
N PHE A 527 -12.67 -5.78 -3.65
CA PHE A 527 -11.43 -6.39 -4.14
C PHE A 527 -11.33 -6.13 -5.66
N HIS A 528 -10.15 -5.78 -6.16
CA HIS A 528 -9.91 -5.63 -7.60
C HIS A 528 -9.31 -6.92 -8.19
N PRO A 529 -9.88 -7.47 -9.28
CA PRO A 529 -9.39 -8.72 -9.86
C PRO A 529 -7.93 -8.65 -10.34
N ILE A 530 -7.25 -9.79 -10.28
CA ILE A 530 -6.13 -10.09 -11.18
C ILE A 530 -6.73 -10.88 -12.34
N ARG A 531 -6.44 -10.49 -13.59
CA ARG A 531 -7.10 -11.05 -14.80
C ARG A 531 -7.06 -12.58 -14.78
N GLU A 532 -8.25 -13.20 -14.76
CA GLU A 532 -8.40 -14.65 -14.88
C GLU A 532 -8.14 -15.07 -16.34
N ALA A 533 -7.52 -16.24 -16.53
CA ALA A 533 -7.46 -16.87 -17.84
C ALA A 533 -8.81 -17.53 -18.14
N VAL A 534 -9.73 -16.77 -18.73
CA VAL A 534 -11.09 -17.20 -19.07
C VAL A 534 -11.04 -18.29 -20.15
N VAL A 535 -11.91 -19.29 -20.02
CA VAL A 535 -12.14 -20.31 -21.07
C VAL A 535 -13.21 -19.77 -22.02
N GLU A 536 -12.94 -19.82 -23.32
CA GLU A 536 -13.83 -19.31 -24.36
C GLU A 536 -15.09 -20.20 -24.50
N GLU A 537 -16.24 -19.70 -24.03
CA GLU A 537 -17.56 -20.23 -24.40
C GLU A 537 -18.14 -19.41 -25.56
N PRO A 538 -18.68 -20.06 -26.62
CA PRO A 538 -19.18 -19.38 -27.80
C PRO A 538 -20.34 -18.44 -27.46
N ALA A 539 -20.43 -17.32 -28.17
CA ALA A 539 -21.47 -16.31 -27.98
C ALA A 539 -22.87 -16.88 -28.32
N ASP A 540 -23.77 -16.94 -27.33
CA ASP A 540 -25.15 -17.39 -27.51
C ASP A 540 -26.12 -16.20 -27.59
N ILE A 541 -26.41 -15.78 -28.82
CA ILE A 541 -27.39 -14.73 -29.13
C ILE A 541 -28.83 -15.23 -29.23
N THR A 542 -29.07 -16.55 -29.13
CA THR A 542 -30.39 -17.17 -29.36
C THR A 542 -31.54 -16.52 -28.57
N PRO A 543 -31.39 -16.08 -27.31
CA PRO A 543 -32.47 -15.46 -26.54
C PRO A 543 -33.05 -14.16 -27.11
N TRP A 544 -32.31 -13.44 -27.97
CA TRP A 544 -32.70 -12.12 -28.50
C TRP A 544 -33.00 -12.13 -29.99
N LEU A 545 -32.64 -13.20 -30.72
CA LEU A 545 -32.89 -13.31 -32.16
C LEU A 545 -34.38 -13.25 -32.55
N ASP A 546 -35.30 -13.54 -31.63
CA ASP A 546 -36.75 -13.47 -31.87
C ASP A 546 -37.37 -12.08 -31.62
N GLN A 547 -36.56 -11.10 -31.22
CA GLN A 547 -36.90 -9.67 -31.14
C GLN A 547 -36.47 -8.89 -32.41
N LEU A 548 -35.82 -9.57 -33.36
CA LEU A 548 -35.36 -9.01 -34.63
C LEU A 548 -36.24 -9.50 -35.78
N ASP A 549 -36.47 -8.65 -36.78
CA ASP A 549 -37.07 -9.10 -38.05
C ASP A 549 -36.13 -10.04 -38.83
N ASP A 550 -36.68 -10.78 -39.79
CA ASP A 550 -35.92 -11.80 -40.54
C ASP A 550 -34.67 -11.22 -41.24
N THR A 551 -34.73 -9.96 -41.68
CA THR A 551 -33.64 -9.24 -42.33
C THR A 551 -32.50 -8.91 -41.37
N MET A 552 -32.79 -8.25 -40.24
CA MET A 552 -31.78 -7.94 -39.22
C MET A 552 -31.23 -9.23 -38.58
N LYS A 553 -32.08 -10.23 -38.36
CA LYS A 553 -31.74 -11.57 -37.86
C LYS A 553 -30.76 -12.31 -38.78
N GLU A 554 -30.90 -12.21 -40.10
CA GLU A 554 -29.93 -12.77 -41.05
C GLU A 554 -28.57 -12.08 -40.94
N LYS A 555 -28.52 -10.73 -40.89
CA LYS A 555 -27.27 -9.97 -40.78
C LYS A 555 -26.53 -10.24 -39.47
N VAL A 556 -27.23 -10.22 -38.33
CA VAL A 556 -26.64 -10.52 -37.00
C VAL A 556 -26.11 -11.96 -36.94
N GLN A 557 -26.81 -12.94 -37.53
CA GLN A 557 -26.25 -14.28 -37.66
C GLN A 557 -25.07 -14.37 -38.64
N GLY A 558 -25.04 -13.55 -39.69
CA GLY A 558 -23.89 -13.43 -40.59
C GLY A 558 -22.63 -12.94 -39.87
N LEU A 559 -22.80 -11.96 -38.97
CA LEU A 559 -21.77 -11.42 -38.09
C LEU A 559 -21.21 -12.50 -37.14
N GLN A 560 -22.06 -13.36 -36.57
CA GLN A 560 -21.66 -14.49 -35.72
C GLN A 560 -20.93 -15.62 -36.49
N LYS A 561 -21.32 -15.88 -37.74
CA LYS A 561 -20.76 -16.97 -38.58
C LYS A 561 -19.40 -16.64 -39.19
N THR A 562 -19.00 -15.38 -39.18
CA THR A 562 -17.84 -14.86 -39.92
C THR A 562 -16.72 -14.49 -38.96
N SER A 563 -15.52 -15.03 -39.17
CA SER A 563 -14.34 -14.78 -38.32
C SER A 563 -13.35 -13.76 -38.89
N ASP A 564 -13.63 -13.19 -40.06
CA ASP A 564 -12.80 -12.20 -40.73
C ASP A 564 -13.28 -10.78 -40.42
N THR A 565 -12.34 -9.89 -40.04
CA THR A 565 -12.69 -8.54 -39.57
C THR A 565 -13.12 -7.61 -40.70
N GLU A 566 -12.61 -7.77 -41.92
CA GLU A 566 -13.03 -6.95 -43.08
C GLU A 566 -14.49 -7.28 -43.45
N THR A 567 -14.80 -8.57 -43.58
CA THR A 567 -16.16 -9.06 -43.86
C THR A 567 -17.13 -8.75 -42.69
N GLN A 568 -16.69 -8.83 -41.42
CA GLN A 568 -17.50 -8.39 -40.29
C GLN A 568 -17.78 -6.88 -40.34
N CYS A 569 -16.84 -6.05 -40.80
CA CYS A 569 -17.06 -4.62 -41.02
C CYS A 569 -18.07 -4.36 -42.15
N GLU A 570 -18.04 -5.12 -43.25
CA GLU A 570 -19.07 -5.01 -44.30
C GLU A 570 -20.47 -5.32 -43.75
N VAL A 571 -20.66 -6.47 -43.08
CA VAL A 571 -21.94 -6.86 -42.48
C VAL A 571 -22.40 -5.87 -41.41
N MET A 572 -21.48 -5.31 -40.62
CA MET A 572 -21.83 -4.33 -39.58
C MET A 572 -22.16 -2.95 -40.17
N GLN A 573 -21.63 -2.58 -41.34
CA GLN A 573 -22.14 -1.40 -42.07
C GLN A 573 -23.55 -1.65 -42.61
N GLU A 574 -23.85 -2.84 -43.16
CA GLU A 574 -25.23 -3.17 -43.56
C GLU A 574 -26.22 -3.12 -42.38
N ILE A 575 -25.79 -3.52 -41.18
CA ILE A 575 -26.59 -3.38 -39.95
C ILE A 575 -26.81 -1.90 -39.60
N VAL A 576 -25.79 -1.05 -39.72
CA VAL A 576 -25.93 0.41 -39.52
C VAL A 576 -26.86 1.04 -40.56
N ASP A 577 -26.78 0.62 -41.81
CA ASP A 577 -27.64 1.11 -42.88
C ASP A 577 -29.12 0.71 -42.65
N LEU A 578 -29.39 -0.49 -42.11
CA LEU A 578 -30.73 -0.94 -41.72
C LEU A 578 -31.31 -0.18 -40.51
N ILE A 579 -30.48 0.17 -39.50
CA ILE A 579 -30.90 1.00 -38.35
C ILE A 579 -31.35 2.41 -38.80
N LEU A 580 -30.95 2.84 -39.99
CA LEU A 580 -31.24 4.15 -40.55
C LEU A 580 -32.50 4.20 -41.44
N GLU A 581 -33.22 3.09 -41.60
CA GLU A 581 -34.52 3.07 -42.29
C GLU A 581 -35.64 3.64 -41.37
N GLU A 582 -36.65 4.30 -41.96
CA GLU A 582 -37.62 5.15 -41.22
C GLU A 582 -38.54 4.39 -40.23
N ASP A 583 -38.56 3.06 -40.25
CA ASP A 583 -39.44 2.19 -39.46
C ASP A 583 -38.73 1.43 -38.30
N PHE A 584 -37.45 1.73 -37.97
CA PHE A 584 -36.70 0.99 -36.94
C PHE A 584 -37.22 1.22 -35.51
N ASP A 585 -37.82 0.19 -34.90
CA ASP A 585 -38.51 0.29 -33.61
C ASP A 585 -37.66 -0.04 -32.36
N GLN A 586 -38.21 0.28 -31.18
CA GLN A 586 -37.52 0.13 -29.89
C GLN A 586 -37.36 -1.34 -29.43
N GLU A 587 -38.22 -2.26 -29.88
CA GLU A 587 -38.09 -3.69 -29.55
C GLU A 587 -36.94 -4.32 -30.35
N GLN A 588 -36.86 -4.01 -31.65
CA GLN A 588 -35.71 -4.35 -32.49
C GLN A 588 -34.41 -3.75 -31.94
N MET A 589 -34.42 -2.46 -31.57
CA MET A 589 -33.27 -1.75 -31.00
C MET A 589 -32.72 -2.46 -29.74
N SER A 590 -33.60 -2.86 -28.82
CA SER A 590 -33.21 -3.55 -27.58
C SER A 590 -32.70 -4.98 -27.82
N GLY A 591 -33.31 -5.71 -28.75
CA GLY A 591 -32.84 -7.03 -29.18
C GLY A 591 -31.47 -6.98 -29.87
N LEU A 592 -31.27 -5.99 -30.74
CA LEU A 592 -30.02 -5.79 -31.47
C LEU A 592 -28.88 -5.39 -30.54
N ALA A 593 -29.12 -4.42 -29.63
CA ALA A 593 -28.19 -4.02 -28.59
C ALA A 593 -27.73 -5.21 -27.72
N SER A 594 -28.65 -6.13 -27.41
CA SER A 594 -28.35 -7.34 -26.65
C SER A 594 -27.50 -8.33 -27.45
N CYS A 595 -27.83 -8.56 -28.73
CA CYS A 595 -27.02 -9.40 -29.63
C CYS A 595 -25.60 -8.87 -29.81
N LEU A 596 -25.44 -7.57 -30.08
CA LEU A 596 -24.13 -6.95 -30.31
C LEU A 596 -23.26 -6.95 -29.04
N SER A 597 -23.86 -6.84 -27.85
CA SER A 597 -23.15 -6.96 -26.57
C SER A 597 -22.51 -8.35 -26.38
N GLU A 598 -23.24 -9.42 -26.68
CA GLU A 598 -22.74 -10.80 -26.54
C GLU A 598 -21.77 -11.19 -27.68
N LEU A 599 -21.98 -10.69 -28.91
CA LEU A 599 -21.06 -10.92 -30.03
C LEU A 599 -19.71 -10.21 -29.87
N PHE A 600 -19.70 -8.98 -29.35
CA PHE A 600 -18.47 -8.20 -29.14
C PHE A 600 -17.93 -8.29 -27.71
N LYS A 601 -18.41 -9.22 -26.88
CA LYS A 601 -17.99 -9.39 -25.47
C LYS A 601 -16.48 -9.44 -25.27
N ASP A 602 -15.74 -10.01 -26.21
CA ASP A 602 -14.28 -10.16 -26.14
C ASP A 602 -13.50 -8.93 -26.60
N HIS A 603 -14.09 -8.06 -27.44
CA HIS A 603 -13.56 -6.72 -27.69
C HIS A 603 -13.53 -5.90 -26.40
N PHE A 604 -14.64 -5.95 -25.64
CA PHE A 604 -14.79 -5.26 -24.35
C PHE A 604 -14.02 -5.93 -23.17
N ARG A 605 -13.15 -6.92 -23.45
CA ARG A 605 -12.31 -7.63 -22.45
C ARG A 605 -10.80 -7.41 -22.64
N GLY A 606 -10.37 -6.90 -23.79
CA GLY A 606 -8.94 -6.73 -24.13
C GLY A 606 -8.37 -5.37 -23.77
N ASP A 607 -7.04 -5.23 -23.88
CA ASP A 607 -6.36 -3.94 -23.86
C ASP A 607 -6.60 -3.22 -25.20
N VAL A 608 -7.36 -2.13 -25.18
CA VAL A 608 -7.83 -1.44 -26.40
C VAL A 608 -6.73 -0.56 -27.02
N LEU A 609 -5.80 -0.06 -26.20
CA LEU A 609 -4.74 0.84 -26.61
C LEU A 609 -3.50 0.05 -27.11
N PRO A 610 -3.04 0.23 -28.37
CA PRO A 610 -1.85 -0.44 -28.90
C PRO A 610 -0.60 -0.29 -28.03
N GLU A 611 0.25 -1.33 -27.97
CA GLU A 611 1.52 -1.30 -27.21
C GLU A 611 2.45 -0.18 -27.66
N GLU A 612 2.63 -0.02 -28.97
CA GLU A 612 3.28 1.15 -29.57
C GLU A 612 2.22 2.14 -30.06
N ILE A 613 2.14 3.32 -29.43
CA ILE A 613 1.17 4.37 -29.76
C ILE A 613 1.69 5.17 -30.95
N THR A 614 1.13 4.92 -32.14
CA THR A 614 1.46 5.60 -33.40
C THR A 614 0.19 6.04 -34.12
N GLU A 615 0.30 6.97 -35.07
CA GLU A 615 -0.84 7.46 -35.87
C GLU A 615 -1.42 6.41 -36.85
N GLU A 616 -0.73 5.28 -37.03
CA GLU A 616 -1.18 4.14 -37.84
C GLU A 616 -1.81 3.07 -36.93
N SER A 617 -1.14 2.66 -35.86
CA SER A 617 -1.67 1.67 -34.90
C SER A 617 -2.92 2.14 -34.17
N LEU A 618 -3.07 3.46 -33.93
CA LEU A 618 -4.30 4.04 -33.36
C LEU A 618 -5.51 4.02 -34.31
N GLU A 619 -5.30 4.03 -35.64
CA GLU A 619 -6.41 3.82 -36.59
C GLU A 619 -6.72 2.32 -36.75
N GLU A 620 -5.73 1.44 -36.63
CA GLU A 620 -5.92 -0.02 -36.68
C GLU A 620 -6.74 -0.54 -35.49
N SER A 621 -6.54 0.02 -34.29
CA SER A 621 -7.30 -0.36 -33.08
C SER A 621 -8.77 0.09 -33.13
N VAL A 622 -9.08 1.23 -33.76
CA VAL A 622 -10.45 1.72 -33.98
C VAL A 622 -11.10 1.21 -35.28
N SER A 623 -10.34 0.54 -36.14
CA SER A 623 -10.85 -0.16 -37.34
C SER A 623 -11.43 -1.53 -36.98
N LYS A 624 -12.45 -1.55 -36.10
CA LYS A 624 -13.18 -2.74 -35.67
C LYS A 624 -14.68 -2.60 -35.99
N PRO A 625 -15.44 -3.69 -36.18
CA PRO A 625 -16.83 -3.62 -36.64
C PRO A 625 -17.73 -2.76 -35.73
N VAL A 626 -17.65 -2.95 -34.41
CA VAL A 626 -18.44 -2.15 -33.44
C VAL A 626 -18.18 -0.64 -33.54
N CYS A 627 -16.98 -0.22 -33.94
CA CYS A 627 -16.63 1.18 -34.13
C CYS A 627 -17.28 1.81 -35.37
N LEU A 628 -17.92 1.04 -36.25
CA LEU A 628 -18.68 1.59 -37.38
C LEU A 628 -19.93 2.36 -36.93
N VAL A 629 -20.52 2.02 -35.77
CA VAL A 629 -21.59 2.82 -35.16
C VAL A 629 -21.05 4.21 -34.84
N PHE A 630 -19.90 4.29 -34.14
CA PHE A 630 -19.23 5.56 -33.85
C PHE A 630 -18.86 6.30 -35.14
N ARG A 631 -18.32 5.60 -36.14
CA ARG A 631 -17.88 6.19 -37.41
C ARG A 631 -19.01 6.86 -38.18
N ASN A 632 -20.16 6.20 -38.31
CA ASN A 632 -21.31 6.76 -39.02
C ASN A 632 -21.91 7.93 -38.23
N LEU A 633 -22.11 7.78 -36.92
CA LEU A 633 -22.59 8.85 -36.03
C LEU A 633 -21.68 10.10 -36.08
N VAL A 634 -20.36 9.91 -36.12
CA VAL A 634 -19.33 10.97 -36.26
C VAL A 634 -19.32 11.62 -37.65
N LEU A 635 -19.73 10.92 -38.71
CA LEU A 635 -19.76 11.45 -40.08
C LEU A 635 -21.07 12.17 -40.44
N MET A 636 -22.14 11.94 -39.68
CA MET A 636 -23.43 12.61 -39.86
C MET A 636 -23.42 14.07 -39.37
N GLN A 637 -24.49 14.79 -39.72
CA GLN A 637 -24.82 16.11 -39.18
C GLN A 637 -25.91 15.95 -38.12
N GLU A 638 -25.84 16.74 -37.05
CA GLU A 638 -26.77 16.68 -35.91
C GLU A 638 -28.24 16.95 -36.31
N ASP A 639 -28.46 17.74 -37.37
CA ASP A 639 -29.80 18.03 -37.94
C ASP A 639 -30.44 16.84 -38.70
N ASN A 640 -29.76 15.69 -38.84
CA ASN A 640 -30.27 14.51 -39.53
C ASN A 640 -31.12 13.62 -38.60
N SER A 641 -32.29 13.15 -39.05
CA SER A 641 -33.08 12.16 -38.30
C SER A 641 -32.30 10.87 -38.03
N GLY A 642 -31.44 10.44 -38.96
CA GLY A 642 -30.55 9.29 -38.75
C GLY A 642 -29.51 9.48 -37.63
N PHE A 643 -29.15 10.73 -37.29
CA PHE A 643 -28.24 11.00 -36.18
C PHE A 643 -28.90 10.68 -34.83
N SER A 644 -30.18 11.05 -34.64
CA SER A 644 -30.92 10.72 -33.41
C SER A 644 -31.15 9.22 -33.27
N VAL A 645 -31.55 8.52 -34.35
CA VAL A 645 -31.80 7.06 -34.29
C VAL A 645 -30.51 6.27 -33.95
N LEU A 646 -29.35 6.64 -34.51
CA LEU A 646 -28.07 6.02 -34.13
C LEU A 646 -27.62 6.39 -32.71
N LEU A 647 -27.99 7.57 -32.21
CA LEU A 647 -27.68 8.02 -30.85
C LEU A 647 -28.52 7.24 -29.82
N ASP A 648 -29.81 7.06 -30.10
CA ASP A 648 -30.75 6.26 -29.29
C ASP A 648 -30.34 4.78 -29.27
N MET A 649 -29.99 4.21 -30.43
CA MET A 649 -29.43 2.85 -30.54
C MET A 649 -28.13 2.71 -29.72
N LEU A 650 -27.25 3.71 -29.73
CA LEU A 650 -26.02 3.68 -28.94
C LEU A 650 -26.29 3.82 -27.44
N ALA A 651 -27.31 4.58 -27.04
CA ALA A 651 -27.77 4.69 -25.66
C ALA A 651 -28.43 3.39 -25.15
N GLU A 652 -29.19 2.69 -25.99
CA GLU A 652 -29.74 1.35 -25.68
C GLU A 652 -28.61 0.30 -25.61
N PHE A 653 -27.59 0.38 -26.47
CA PHE A 653 -26.39 -0.45 -26.38
C PHE A 653 -25.61 -0.17 -25.08
N TYR A 654 -25.46 1.09 -24.66
CA TYR A 654 -24.84 1.44 -23.37
C TYR A 654 -25.57 0.82 -22.16
N GLN A 655 -26.91 0.71 -22.20
CA GLN A 655 -27.66 0.00 -21.15
C GLN A 655 -27.35 -1.50 -21.09
N LYS A 656 -26.99 -2.14 -22.22
CA LYS A 656 -26.58 -3.57 -22.24
C LYS A 656 -25.08 -3.76 -22.01
N GLN A 657 -24.27 -2.77 -22.35
CA GLN A 657 -22.80 -2.82 -22.36
C GLN A 657 -22.22 -1.45 -21.97
N PRO A 658 -22.09 -1.13 -20.67
CA PRO A 658 -21.65 0.20 -20.24
C PRO A 658 -20.23 0.55 -20.69
N LYS A 659 -19.37 -0.45 -20.96
CA LYS A 659 -18.00 -0.21 -21.45
C LYS A 659 -17.95 0.56 -22.79
N ILE A 660 -19.05 0.60 -23.54
CA ILE A 660 -19.09 1.27 -24.84
C ILE A 660 -18.94 2.80 -24.74
N GLY A 661 -19.26 3.43 -23.60
CA GLY A 661 -19.13 4.88 -23.44
C GLY A 661 -17.67 5.34 -23.41
N TYR A 662 -16.80 4.70 -22.63
CA TYR A 662 -15.36 4.99 -22.67
C TYR A 662 -14.68 4.48 -23.95
N HIS A 663 -15.25 3.49 -24.65
CA HIS A 663 -14.81 3.12 -26.00
C HIS A 663 -15.15 4.21 -27.03
N LEU A 664 -16.30 4.90 -26.89
CA LEU A 664 -16.61 6.09 -27.68
C LEU A 664 -15.63 7.23 -27.38
N LEU A 665 -15.30 7.50 -26.10
CA LEU A 665 -14.25 8.48 -25.73
C LEU A 665 -12.88 8.13 -26.35
N TYR A 666 -12.54 6.84 -26.41
CA TYR A 666 -11.33 6.37 -27.11
C TYR A 666 -11.41 6.61 -28.62
N TYR A 667 -12.51 6.22 -29.27
CA TYR A 667 -12.71 6.44 -30.71
C TYR A 667 -12.62 7.93 -31.07
N LEU A 668 -13.28 8.80 -30.29
CA LEU A 668 -13.27 10.26 -30.46
C LEU A 668 -11.88 10.89 -30.27
N LYS A 669 -10.97 10.21 -29.57
CA LYS A 669 -9.56 10.63 -29.41
C LYS A 669 -8.62 10.02 -30.45
N ALA A 670 -8.84 8.77 -30.85
CA ALA A 670 -7.87 7.99 -31.63
C ALA A 670 -8.07 8.09 -33.16
N SER A 671 -9.31 8.20 -33.65
CA SER A 671 -9.55 8.24 -35.10
C SER A 671 -9.46 9.65 -35.70
N LYS A 672 -8.80 9.79 -36.86
CA LYS A 672 -8.74 11.06 -37.60
C LYS A 672 -10.11 11.50 -38.10
N ALA A 673 -11.05 10.58 -38.30
CA ALA A 673 -12.43 10.89 -38.68
C ALA A 673 -13.20 11.66 -37.58
N ALA A 674 -12.79 11.50 -36.32
CA ALA A 674 -13.39 12.11 -35.14
C ALA A 674 -12.60 13.31 -34.57
N ASN A 675 -11.47 13.67 -35.20
CA ASN A 675 -10.59 14.73 -34.71
C ASN A 675 -11.35 16.06 -34.51
N GLY A 676 -11.34 16.58 -33.28
CA GLY A 676 -12.06 17.80 -32.89
C GLY A 676 -13.57 17.64 -32.63
N LYS A 677 -14.10 16.41 -32.56
CA LYS A 677 -15.54 16.12 -32.35
C LYS A 677 -15.87 15.51 -30.98
N MET A 678 -15.03 15.71 -29.97
CA MET A 678 -15.22 15.13 -28.63
C MET A 678 -16.57 15.52 -27.99
N MET A 679 -17.09 16.71 -28.32
CA MET A 679 -18.41 17.19 -27.87
C MET A 679 -19.59 16.27 -28.24
N LEU A 680 -19.46 15.40 -29.25
CA LEU A 680 -20.47 14.39 -29.59
C LEU A 680 -20.78 13.44 -28.41
N TYR A 681 -19.83 13.27 -27.49
CA TYR A 681 -20.05 12.54 -26.25
C TYR A 681 -21.08 13.22 -25.32
N GLU A 682 -21.23 14.55 -25.38
CA GLU A 682 -22.28 15.25 -24.63
C GLU A 682 -23.67 14.88 -25.17
N SER A 683 -23.85 14.86 -26.49
CA SER A 683 -25.09 14.38 -27.12
C SER A 683 -25.40 12.93 -26.72
N PHE A 684 -24.39 12.05 -26.75
CA PHE A 684 -24.54 10.66 -26.30
C PHE A 684 -24.96 10.58 -24.82
N ALA A 685 -24.27 11.30 -23.92
CA ALA A 685 -24.61 11.30 -22.50
C ALA A 685 -26.04 11.80 -22.22
N GLN A 686 -26.51 12.82 -22.96
CA GLN A 686 -27.88 13.33 -22.89
C GLN A 686 -28.93 12.31 -23.40
N ALA A 687 -28.58 11.45 -24.36
CA ALA A 687 -29.45 10.38 -24.86
C ALA A 687 -29.48 9.14 -23.94
N THR A 688 -28.45 8.91 -23.12
CA THR A 688 -28.49 7.83 -22.11
C THR A 688 -29.58 8.08 -21.07
N ALA A 689 -30.06 7.01 -20.44
CA ALA A 689 -31.00 7.08 -19.30
C ALA A 689 -30.47 7.83 -18.05
N LEU A 690 -29.20 8.28 -18.06
CA LEU A 690 -28.66 9.19 -17.04
C LEU A 690 -29.07 10.65 -17.31
N GLY A 691 -29.19 11.05 -18.57
CA GLY A 691 -29.59 12.40 -19.00
C GLY A 691 -28.60 13.53 -18.68
N ASP A 692 -27.42 13.24 -18.14
CA ASP A 692 -26.41 14.25 -17.77
C ASP A 692 -24.97 13.82 -18.08
N LEU A 693 -24.18 14.78 -18.57
CA LEU A 693 -22.77 14.59 -18.96
C LEU A 693 -21.87 14.23 -17.77
N HIS A 694 -22.13 14.78 -16.58
CA HIS A 694 -21.25 14.61 -15.43
C HIS A 694 -21.28 13.17 -14.92
N THR A 695 -22.47 12.64 -14.64
CA THR A 695 -22.64 11.27 -14.14
C THR A 695 -22.17 10.25 -15.18
N CYS A 696 -22.50 10.46 -16.46
CA CYS A 696 -22.05 9.60 -17.55
C CYS A 696 -20.51 9.59 -17.64
N LEU A 697 -19.87 10.75 -17.72
CA LEU A 697 -18.41 10.87 -17.81
C LEU A 697 -17.69 10.28 -16.58
N MET A 698 -18.23 10.47 -15.37
CA MET A 698 -17.65 9.87 -14.15
C MET A 698 -17.81 8.34 -14.14
N MET A 699 -18.95 7.80 -14.57
CA MET A 699 -19.17 6.35 -14.67
C MET A 699 -18.25 5.70 -15.71
N ASP A 700 -18.12 6.29 -16.90
CA ASP A 700 -17.28 5.75 -17.96
C ASP A 700 -15.79 5.84 -17.65
N MET A 701 -15.33 6.97 -17.08
CA MET A 701 -13.95 7.07 -16.60
C MET A 701 -13.67 6.12 -15.43
N LYS A 702 -14.67 5.81 -14.59
CA LYS A 702 -14.55 4.80 -13.53
C LYS A 702 -14.47 3.37 -14.09
N ALA A 703 -15.24 3.05 -15.14
CA ALA A 703 -15.15 1.77 -15.82
C ALA A 703 -13.79 1.60 -16.52
N CYS A 704 -13.33 2.62 -17.25
CA CYS A 704 -11.98 2.66 -17.83
C CYS A 704 -10.88 2.48 -16.77
N GLN A 705 -11.04 3.08 -15.59
CA GLN A 705 -10.10 2.95 -14.47
C GLN A 705 -10.05 1.52 -13.88
N GLU A 706 -11.15 0.76 -13.94
CA GLU A 706 -11.18 -0.64 -13.49
C GLU A 706 -10.69 -1.64 -14.55
N ASP A 707 -10.78 -1.30 -15.84
CA ASP A 707 -10.42 -2.18 -16.97
C ASP A 707 -8.98 -1.97 -17.50
N ASP A 708 -8.61 -0.72 -17.81
CA ASP A 708 -7.33 -0.35 -18.45
C ASP A 708 -6.85 1.04 -17.97
N VAL A 709 -5.92 1.01 -17.00
CA VAL A 709 -5.27 2.21 -16.44
C VAL A 709 -4.38 2.92 -17.48
N ARG A 710 -3.86 2.21 -18.49
CA ARG A 710 -3.01 2.79 -19.53
C ARG A 710 -3.87 3.60 -20.53
N LEU A 711 -5.05 3.08 -20.88
CA LEU A 711 -6.08 3.83 -21.60
C LEU A 711 -6.59 5.04 -20.79
N LEU A 712 -6.82 4.89 -19.48
CA LEU A 712 -7.20 6.00 -18.60
C LEU A 712 -6.18 7.16 -18.65
N CYS A 713 -4.87 6.84 -18.54
CA CYS A 713 -3.81 7.82 -18.66
C CYS A 713 -3.76 8.47 -20.05
N TYR A 714 -3.95 7.68 -21.12
CA TYR A 714 -4.01 8.19 -22.49
C TYR A 714 -5.20 9.14 -22.72
N LEU A 715 -6.40 8.80 -22.21
CA LEU A 715 -7.60 9.63 -22.33
C LEU A 715 -7.50 10.94 -21.54
N THR A 716 -6.98 10.88 -20.31
CA THR A 716 -6.95 11.97 -19.31
C THR A 716 -6.67 13.38 -19.89
N PRO A 717 -5.60 13.64 -20.68
CA PRO A 717 -5.35 14.95 -21.30
C PRO A 717 -6.53 15.52 -22.11
N SER A 718 -7.23 14.69 -22.88
CA SER A 718 -8.36 15.14 -23.70
C SER A 718 -9.60 15.38 -22.85
N ILE A 719 -9.89 14.51 -21.88
CA ILE A 719 -11.07 14.63 -21.02
C ILE A 719 -11.02 15.91 -20.17
N TYR A 720 -9.85 16.30 -19.67
CA TYR A 720 -9.65 17.58 -18.97
C TYR A 720 -9.61 18.81 -19.89
N SER A 721 -9.30 18.64 -21.18
CA SER A 721 -9.30 19.72 -22.20
C SER A 721 -10.71 20.08 -22.66
N GLU A 722 -11.49 19.05 -23.03
CA GLU A 722 -12.79 19.20 -23.69
C GLU A 722 -13.94 19.34 -22.69
N PHE A 723 -13.84 18.72 -21.51
CA PHE A 723 -14.82 18.81 -20.42
C PHE A 723 -14.27 19.50 -19.16
N PRO A 724 -13.66 20.70 -19.27
CA PRO A 724 -12.95 21.34 -18.17
C PRO A 724 -13.90 21.74 -17.03
N ASP A 725 -15.17 22.01 -17.33
CA ASP A 725 -16.11 22.46 -16.30
C ASP A 725 -16.70 21.33 -15.47
N GLU A 726 -16.70 20.09 -15.96
CA GLU A 726 -17.08 18.93 -15.14
C GLU A 726 -15.88 18.34 -14.41
N THR A 727 -14.72 18.29 -15.07
CA THR A 727 -13.49 17.70 -14.51
C THR A 727 -12.73 18.59 -13.52
N LEU A 728 -12.88 19.92 -13.59
CA LEU A 728 -12.16 20.89 -12.74
C LEU A 728 -13.05 21.57 -11.68
N ARG A 729 -14.22 21.01 -11.37
CA ARG A 729 -15.07 21.44 -10.23
C ARG A 729 -14.97 20.50 -9.02
N SER A 730 -14.72 19.21 -9.24
CA SER A 730 -14.63 18.16 -8.20
C SER A 730 -13.23 17.56 -8.15
N GLY A 731 -12.82 17.03 -6.99
CA GLY A 731 -11.62 16.20 -6.87
C GLY A 731 -11.81 14.75 -7.34
N GLU A 732 -13.00 14.39 -7.82
CA GLU A 732 -13.43 13.01 -8.07
C GLU A 732 -12.65 12.30 -9.19
N LEU A 733 -12.64 12.83 -10.42
CA LEU A 733 -11.82 12.25 -11.51
C LEU A 733 -10.32 12.24 -11.16
N LEU A 734 -9.85 13.26 -10.45
CA LEU A 734 -8.46 13.30 -9.97
C LEU A 734 -8.18 12.15 -9.00
N ASN A 735 -9.09 11.87 -8.05
CA ASN A 735 -8.98 10.73 -7.13
C ASN A 735 -8.96 9.40 -7.88
N MET A 736 -9.87 9.21 -8.85
CA MET A 736 -9.85 8.00 -9.70
C MET A 736 -8.49 7.79 -10.34
N ILE A 737 -7.89 8.84 -10.91
CA ILE A 737 -6.56 8.75 -11.53
C ILE A 737 -5.48 8.44 -10.47
N VAL A 738 -5.37 9.23 -9.41
CA VAL A 738 -4.26 9.06 -8.44
C VAL A 738 -4.33 7.77 -7.60
N ALA A 739 -5.49 7.10 -7.55
CA ALA A 739 -5.70 5.83 -6.87
C ALA A 739 -5.07 4.61 -7.59
N VAL A 740 -4.86 4.69 -8.92
CA VAL A 740 -4.39 3.54 -9.73
C VAL A 740 -3.08 3.75 -10.48
N ILE A 741 -2.66 5.00 -10.74
CA ILE A 741 -1.42 5.27 -11.49
C ILE A 741 -0.16 4.77 -10.77
N ASP A 742 0.84 4.37 -11.55
CA ASP A 742 2.20 4.13 -11.04
C ASP A 742 3.07 5.41 -11.09
N SER A 743 4.34 5.28 -10.69
CA SER A 743 5.30 6.39 -10.74
C SER A 743 5.70 6.83 -12.16
N THR A 744 5.51 5.96 -13.16
CA THR A 744 5.82 6.22 -14.57
C THR A 744 4.70 7.04 -15.20
N GLN A 745 3.46 6.59 -15.02
CA GLN A 745 2.23 7.27 -15.42
C GLN A 745 2.09 8.64 -14.74
N LEU A 746 2.46 8.74 -13.44
CA LEU A 746 2.55 10.04 -12.75
C LEU A 746 3.55 10.98 -13.43
N GLN A 747 4.74 10.47 -13.80
CA GLN A 747 5.76 11.27 -14.49
C GLN A 747 5.30 11.70 -15.90
N GLU A 748 4.57 10.85 -16.63
CA GLU A 748 3.96 11.17 -17.93
C GLU A 748 2.88 12.25 -17.81
N LEU A 749 1.95 12.12 -16.85
CA LEU A 749 0.93 13.13 -16.57
C LEU A 749 1.55 14.47 -16.13
N MET A 750 2.61 14.44 -15.30
CA MET A 750 3.38 15.65 -14.97
C MET A 750 4.04 16.28 -16.21
N CYS A 751 4.57 15.48 -17.15
CA CYS A 751 5.08 16.00 -18.42
C CYS A 751 3.97 16.62 -19.25
N HIS A 752 2.80 15.99 -19.36
CA HIS A 752 1.64 16.55 -20.06
C HIS A 752 1.20 17.89 -19.48
N VAL A 753 1.22 18.05 -18.15
CA VAL A 753 0.98 19.34 -17.48
C VAL A 753 2.06 20.37 -17.83
N MET A 754 3.34 19.99 -17.73
CA MET A 754 4.46 20.91 -18.01
C MET A 754 4.56 21.32 -19.49
N MET A 755 4.05 20.49 -20.41
CA MET A 755 3.90 20.82 -21.84
C MET A 755 2.64 21.67 -22.13
N GLY A 756 1.78 21.91 -21.14
CA GLY A 756 0.51 22.64 -21.32
C GLY A 756 -0.60 21.83 -22.00
N THR A 757 -0.41 20.52 -22.17
CA THR A 757 -1.38 19.60 -22.81
C THR A 757 -2.39 18.97 -21.84
N LEU A 758 -2.26 19.25 -20.54
CA LEU A 758 -3.16 18.80 -19.49
C LEU A 758 -3.25 19.89 -18.41
N VAL A 759 -4.46 20.19 -17.95
CA VAL A 759 -4.72 21.05 -16.78
C VAL A 759 -5.68 20.30 -15.88
N MET A 760 -5.28 20.03 -14.63
CA MET A 760 -6.08 19.31 -13.62
C MET A 760 -6.52 20.21 -12.45
N PHE A 761 -6.06 21.46 -12.40
CA PHE A 761 -6.40 22.40 -11.31
C PHE A 761 -6.67 23.81 -11.84
N ARG A 762 -7.80 24.42 -11.44
CA ARG A 762 -8.09 25.85 -11.62
C ARG A 762 -7.93 26.61 -10.30
N LYS A 763 -7.65 27.91 -10.36
CA LYS A 763 -7.29 28.75 -9.18
C LYS A 763 -8.44 28.97 -8.18
N ASP A 764 -9.67 28.68 -8.58
CA ASP A 764 -10.91 28.77 -7.80
C ASP A 764 -11.21 27.49 -6.99
N SER A 765 -10.82 26.34 -7.52
CA SER A 765 -11.19 24.99 -7.10
C SER A 765 -10.05 24.26 -6.39
N VAL A 766 -8.80 24.53 -6.79
CA VAL A 766 -7.58 23.85 -6.30
C VAL A 766 -7.46 23.78 -4.77
N LEU A 767 -7.85 24.82 -4.03
CA LEU A 767 -7.82 24.80 -2.57
C LEU A 767 -8.82 23.78 -1.99
N ASN A 768 -10.02 23.69 -2.56
CA ASN A 768 -11.05 22.76 -2.10
C ASN A 768 -10.68 21.32 -2.45
N ILE A 769 -10.13 21.10 -3.65
CA ILE A 769 -9.65 19.78 -4.10
C ILE A 769 -8.47 19.31 -3.22
N LEU A 770 -7.51 20.20 -2.90
CA LEU A 770 -6.41 19.85 -1.99
C LEU A 770 -6.90 19.60 -0.56
N ILE A 771 -7.94 20.29 -0.08
CA ILE A 771 -8.58 19.99 1.22
C ILE A 771 -9.28 18.62 1.19
N GLN A 772 -10.01 18.30 0.11
CA GLN A 772 -10.61 16.97 -0.10
C GLN A 772 -9.54 15.87 -0.13
N SER A 773 -8.36 16.16 -0.69
CA SER A 773 -7.24 15.20 -0.75
C SER A 773 -6.61 14.87 0.60
N LEU A 774 -6.93 15.59 1.69
CA LEU A 774 -6.37 15.26 3.01
C LEU A 774 -6.94 13.95 3.58
N ASP A 775 -8.10 13.51 3.09
CA ASP A 775 -8.73 12.21 3.41
C ASP A 775 -8.29 11.08 2.45
N TRP A 776 -7.36 11.34 1.51
CA TRP A 776 -6.86 10.39 0.51
C TRP A 776 -5.60 9.65 0.98
N GLU A 777 -5.23 8.57 0.29
CA GLU A 777 -4.08 7.74 0.67
C GLU A 777 -2.72 8.47 0.56
N THR A 778 -1.69 7.95 1.24
CA THR A 778 -0.32 8.48 1.18
C THR A 778 0.19 8.68 -0.26
N PHE A 779 -0.02 7.71 -1.16
CA PHE A 779 0.44 7.84 -2.55
C PHE A 779 -0.48 8.74 -3.39
N GLU A 780 -1.79 8.68 -3.16
CA GLU A 780 -2.76 9.58 -3.79
C GLU A 780 -2.45 11.04 -3.46
N GLN A 781 -2.18 11.35 -2.18
CA GLN A 781 -1.72 12.66 -1.73
C GLN A 781 -0.40 13.05 -2.37
N TYR A 782 0.64 12.21 -2.32
CA TYR A 782 1.92 12.57 -2.94
C TYR A 782 1.81 12.84 -4.44
N SER A 783 1.02 12.04 -5.16
CA SER A 783 0.71 12.20 -6.59
C SER A 783 -0.06 13.48 -6.86
N THR A 784 -1.11 13.75 -6.08
CA THR A 784 -1.91 14.99 -6.12
C THR A 784 -1.03 16.22 -5.91
N TRP A 785 -0.14 16.19 -4.91
CA TRP A 785 0.82 17.27 -4.67
C TRP A 785 1.85 17.39 -5.79
N GLN A 786 2.34 16.30 -6.40
CA GLN A 786 3.27 16.41 -7.55
C GLN A 786 2.58 16.99 -8.79
N LEU A 787 1.36 16.54 -9.10
CA LEU A 787 0.55 17.09 -10.20
C LEU A 787 0.25 18.58 -9.98
N PHE A 788 -0.15 18.96 -8.76
CA PHE A 788 -0.33 20.38 -8.40
C PHE A 788 0.97 21.19 -8.58
N LEU A 789 2.12 20.64 -8.20
CA LEU A 789 3.42 21.31 -8.31
C LEU A 789 3.98 21.35 -9.74
N ALA A 790 3.47 20.54 -10.66
CA ALA A 790 3.72 20.67 -12.09
C ALA A 790 2.94 21.86 -12.70
N HIS A 791 1.84 22.30 -12.08
CA HIS A 791 1.08 23.47 -12.52
C HIS A 791 1.74 24.78 -12.04
N SER A 792 1.68 25.83 -12.86
CA SER A 792 2.14 27.18 -12.51
C SER A 792 1.13 27.95 -11.62
N ILE A 793 0.68 27.34 -10.52
CA ILE A 793 -0.23 27.95 -9.54
C ILE A 793 0.58 28.47 -8.33
N PRO A 794 0.54 29.78 -8.00
CA PRO A 794 1.24 30.32 -6.84
C PRO A 794 0.75 29.68 -5.54
N LEU A 795 1.69 29.30 -4.64
CA LEU A 795 1.38 28.67 -3.35
C LEU A 795 0.49 29.54 -2.46
N GLU A 796 0.54 30.86 -2.61
CA GLU A 796 -0.33 31.82 -1.94
C GLU A 796 -1.83 31.64 -2.27
N THR A 797 -2.16 30.94 -3.36
CA THR A 797 -3.54 30.51 -3.70
C THR A 797 -4.04 29.42 -2.76
N ILE A 798 -3.15 28.51 -2.31
CA ILE A 798 -3.50 27.31 -1.54
C ILE A 798 -3.07 27.38 -0.07
N ILE A 799 -2.33 28.41 0.34
CA ILE A 799 -1.83 28.56 1.71
C ILE A 799 -2.91 28.51 2.82
N PRO A 800 -4.21 28.86 2.60
CA PRO A 800 -5.26 28.62 3.60
C PRO A 800 -5.33 27.18 4.12
N ILE A 801 -4.89 26.19 3.34
CA ILE A 801 -4.84 24.77 3.75
C ILE A 801 -4.04 24.54 5.04
N LEU A 802 -3.08 25.41 5.39
CA LEU A 802 -2.33 25.30 6.66
C LEU A 802 -3.21 25.31 7.92
N GLN A 803 -4.45 25.82 7.84
CA GLN A 803 -5.45 25.76 8.93
C GLN A 803 -6.16 24.41 9.03
N HIS A 804 -6.15 23.59 7.98
CA HIS A 804 -6.73 22.24 7.93
C HIS A 804 -5.70 21.15 8.27
N LEU A 805 -4.39 21.45 8.17
CA LEU A 805 -3.32 20.48 8.39
C LEU A 805 -3.00 20.22 9.86
N LYS A 806 -3.34 19.04 10.36
CA LYS A 806 -2.96 18.57 11.70
C LYS A 806 -1.67 17.75 11.62
N TYR A 807 -0.76 17.93 12.59
CA TYR A 807 0.59 17.35 12.55
C TYR A 807 0.63 15.82 12.44
N LYS A 808 -0.25 15.11 13.16
CA LYS A 808 -0.29 13.63 13.19
C LYS A 808 -1.17 12.98 12.12
N GLU A 809 -2.04 13.74 11.46
CA GLU A 809 -3.02 13.19 10.52
C GLU A 809 -2.64 13.45 9.05
N HIS A 810 -1.97 14.56 8.72
CA HIS A 810 -1.67 14.95 7.33
C HIS A 810 -0.16 15.14 7.04
N PRO A 811 0.71 14.14 7.32
CA PRO A 811 2.17 14.28 7.18
C PRO A 811 2.63 14.48 5.73
N GLU A 812 1.94 13.93 4.73
CA GLU A 812 2.26 14.04 3.30
C GLU A 812 2.18 15.49 2.84
N ALA A 813 1.01 16.12 3.01
CA ALA A 813 0.76 17.51 2.68
C ALA A 813 1.67 18.48 3.45
N LEU A 814 1.93 18.22 4.75
CA LEU A 814 2.90 18.99 5.54
C LEU A 814 4.33 18.84 5.01
N SER A 815 4.75 17.63 4.62
CA SER A 815 6.09 17.41 4.05
C SER A 815 6.27 18.14 2.71
N CYS A 816 5.25 18.09 1.84
CA CYS A 816 5.24 18.78 0.55
C CYS A 816 5.32 20.30 0.75
N LEU A 817 4.44 20.88 1.57
CA LEU A 817 4.41 22.32 1.80
C LEU A 817 5.69 22.83 2.47
N LEU A 818 6.27 22.10 3.43
CA LEU A 818 7.55 22.48 4.06
C LEU A 818 8.69 22.51 3.02
N LEU A 819 8.72 21.55 2.09
CA LEU A 819 9.73 21.46 1.03
C LEU A 819 9.59 22.50 -0.09
N GLN A 820 8.41 23.13 -0.23
CA GLN A 820 8.16 24.17 -1.22
C GLN A 820 8.22 25.58 -0.61
N LEU A 821 7.60 25.82 0.55
CA LEU A 821 7.65 27.12 1.25
C LEU A 821 9.08 27.53 1.65
N ARG A 822 9.99 26.56 1.85
CA ARG A 822 11.44 26.83 2.06
C ARG A 822 12.20 27.37 0.85
N LYS A 823 11.55 27.37 -0.34
CA LYS A 823 12.03 27.98 -1.59
C LYS A 823 11.45 29.39 -1.75
N GLU A 824 10.20 29.57 -1.34
CA GLU A 824 9.51 30.86 -1.38
C GLU A 824 10.17 31.94 -0.52
N LYS A 825 9.94 33.20 -0.91
CA LYS A 825 10.21 34.36 -0.06
C LYS A 825 9.03 34.57 0.88
N PRO A 826 9.23 34.85 2.19
CA PRO A 826 8.13 35.12 3.09
C PRO A 826 7.38 36.38 2.65
N SER A 827 6.05 36.28 2.57
CA SER A 827 5.11 37.41 2.41
C SER A 827 4.26 37.55 3.67
N ASP A 828 3.59 38.69 3.85
CA ASP A 828 2.79 38.99 5.06
C ASP A 828 1.69 37.95 5.33
N GLU A 829 1.09 37.40 4.26
CA GLU A 829 0.07 36.37 4.34
C GLU A 829 0.65 34.96 4.57
N LEU A 830 1.76 34.60 3.91
CA LEU A 830 2.46 33.33 4.18
C LEU A 830 2.90 33.25 5.65
N VAL A 831 3.50 34.32 6.19
CA VAL A 831 3.95 34.40 7.59
C VAL A 831 2.76 34.34 8.55
N LYS A 832 1.67 35.08 8.27
CA LYS A 832 0.41 35.01 9.03
C LYS A 832 -0.16 33.60 9.08
N MET A 833 -0.21 32.89 7.96
CA MET A 833 -0.78 31.54 7.87
C MET A 833 0.09 30.49 8.57
N VAL A 834 1.41 30.61 8.49
CA VAL A 834 2.37 29.75 9.21
C VAL A 834 2.29 29.96 10.72
N LEU A 835 2.17 31.20 11.18
CA LEU A 835 1.97 31.52 12.61
C LEU A 835 0.57 31.14 13.13
N SER A 836 -0.43 31.04 12.25
CA SER A 836 -1.80 30.63 12.61
C SER A 836 -1.93 29.14 12.97
N ARG A 837 -0.89 28.33 12.73
CA ARG A 837 -0.84 26.93 13.17
C ARG A 837 -0.76 26.84 14.70
N PRO A 838 -1.48 25.92 15.37
CA PRO A 838 -1.36 25.72 16.81
C PRO A 838 0.08 25.40 17.24
N CYS A 839 0.49 25.91 18.41
CA CYS A 839 1.74 25.51 19.04
C CYS A 839 1.58 24.12 19.64
N HIS A 840 2.43 23.17 19.27
CA HIS A 840 2.46 21.82 19.87
C HIS A 840 3.91 21.33 19.99
N PRO A 841 4.36 20.77 21.13
CA PRO A 841 5.77 20.41 21.31
C PRO A 841 6.33 19.43 20.27
N GLU A 842 5.48 18.56 19.73
CA GLU A 842 5.87 17.63 18.65
C GLU A 842 5.81 18.27 17.25
N ASP A 843 5.05 19.34 17.01
CA ASP A 843 4.93 19.96 15.68
C ASP A 843 6.10 20.91 15.40
N GLN A 844 7.06 20.42 14.63
CA GLN A 844 8.27 21.14 14.25
C GLN A 844 8.13 21.93 12.92
N PHE A 845 6.96 21.94 12.27
CA PHE A 845 6.75 22.57 10.96
C PHE A 845 7.06 24.07 10.98
N THR A 846 6.39 24.81 11.86
CA THR A 846 6.48 26.29 11.91
C THR A 846 7.89 26.74 12.29
N THR A 847 8.48 26.15 13.33
CA THR A 847 9.86 26.46 13.75
C THR A 847 10.89 26.16 12.65
N SER A 848 10.76 25.04 11.93
CA SER A 848 11.69 24.67 10.84
C SER A 848 11.61 25.63 9.64
N LEU A 849 10.41 26.05 9.27
CA LEU A 849 10.18 26.99 8.17
C LEU A 849 10.65 28.40 8.54
N LEU A 850 10.25 28.90 9.72
CA LEU A 850 10.71 30.20 10.24
C LEU A 850 12.24 30.24 10.37
N ARG A 851 12.89 29.19 10.88
CA ARG A 851 14.36 29.09 10.96
C ARG A 851 15.02 29.15 9.59
N THR A 852 14.40 28.57 8.57
CA THR A 852 14.92 28.57 7.20
C THR A 852 14.83 29.96 6.57
N TRP A 853 13.70 30.66 6.71
CA TRP A 853 13.57 32.05 6.26
C TRP A 853 14.48 33.00 7.05
N ALA A 854 14.54 32.87 8.38
CA ALA A 854 15.43 33.62 9.26
C ALA A 854 16.93 33.40 8.99
N SER A 855 17.29 32.40 8.18
CA SER A 855 18.69 32.10 7.80
C SER A 855 19.01 32.44 6.33
N LYS A 856 18.05 33.01 5.59
CA LYS A 856 18.18 33.37 4.16
C LYS A 856 17.70 34.79 3.82
N GLN A 857 16.67 35.26 4.52
CA GLN A 857 15.80 36.39 4.18
C GLN A 857 15.32 37.08 5.48
N ASP A 858 16.23 37.24 6.44
CA ASP A 858 15.98 37.72 7.80
C ASP A 858 15.37 39.13 7.85
N ASP A 859 15.89 40.08 7.06
CA ASP A 859 15.31 41.44 6.93
C ASP A 859 13.80 41.37 6.59
N SER A 860 13.45 40.53 5.59
CA SER A 860 12.10 40.42 5.06
C SER A 860 11.16 39.71 6.03
N LEU A 861 11.63 38.65 6.69
CA LEU A 861 10.87 37.96 7.73
C LEU A 861 10.66 38.86 8.95
N GLY A 862 11.67 39.67 9.31
CA GLY A 862 11.64 40.59 10.44
C GLY A 862 10.54 41.64 10.31
N GLU A 863 10.45 42.31 9.15
CA GLU A 863 9.36 43.25 8.88
C GLU A 863 7.98 42.56 8.81
N HIS A 864 7.86 41.34 8.25
CA HIS A 864 6.57 40.65 8.25
C HIS A 864 6.11 40.22 9.66
N ILE A 865 7.01 39.73 10.52
CA ILE A 865 6.67 39.41 11.92
C ILE A 865 6.35 40.67 12.72
N LYS A 866 7.10 41.77 12.55
CA LYS A 866 6.77 43.09 13.11
C LYS A 866 5.36 43.55 12.73
N ASN A 867 5.00 43.40 11.45
CA ASN A 867 3.66 43.72 10.97
C ASN A 867 2.58 42.84 11.63
N GLN A 868 2.79 41.53 11.77
CA GLN A 868 1.82 40.65 12.44
C GLN A 868 1.69 40.93 13.95
N LEU A 869 2.79 41.21 14.65
CA LEU A 869 2.77 41.62 16.06
C LEU A 869 1.94 42.90 16.25
N ILE A 870 2.24 43.97 15.50
CA ILE A 870 1.56 45.27 15.64
C ILE A 870 0.07 45.16 15.23
N LYS A 871 -0.27 44.38 14.19
CA LYS A 871 -1.67 44.15 13.76
C LYS A 871 -2.50 43.44 14.83
N ASN A 872 -1.96 42.40 15.47
CA ASN A 872 -2.73 41.56 16.40
C ASN A 872 -2.71 42.10 17.85
N ASN A 873 -1.67 42.84 18.24
CA ASN A 873 -1.61 43.57 19.51
C ASN A 873 -2.71 44.65 19.65
N ASN A 874 -3.07 45.31 18.54
CA ASN A 874 -4.07 46.38 18.53
C ASN A 874 -5.54 45.91 18.39
N GLN A 875 -5.83 44.60 18.40
CA GLN A 875 -7.20 44.12 18.29
C GLN A 875 -7.94 44.21 19.63
N PRO A 876 -9.13 44.86 19.70
CA PRO A 876 -9.87 44.97 20.95
C PRO A 876 -10.39 43.59 21.38
N ARG A 877 -10.07 43.18 22.63
CA ARG A 877 -10.47 41.91 23.26
C ARG A 877 -12.01 41.77 23.37
N LYS A 878 -12.70 41.50 22.27
CA LYS A 878 -14.14 41.22 22.22
C LYS A 878 -14.41 39.85 22.85
N ARG A 879 -14.89 39.89 24.09
CA ARG A 879 -15.40 38.77 24.90
C ARG A 879 -16.38 37.92 24.08
N GLN A 880 -15.92 36.81 23.49
CA GLN A 880 -16.78 35.90 22.74
C GLN A 880 -17.74 35.15 23.67
N SER A 881 -18.97 34.90 23.19
CA SER A 881 -20.00 34.17 23.93
C SER A 881 -19.95 32.68 23.60
N LEU A 882 -20.09 31.84 24.62
CA LEU A 882 -20.12 30.38 24.52
C LEU A 882 -21.46 29.87 23.94
N ARG A 883 -21.69 30.07 22.63
CA ARG A 883 -22.75 29.41 21.85
C ARG A 883 -22.30 29.15 20.41
N SER A 884 -22.90 28.13 19.77
CA SER A 884 -22.63 27.59 18.42
C SER A 884 -21.22 27.00 18.22
N SER A 885 -21.18 25.67 18.17
CA SER A 885 -20.13 24.86 17.56
C SER A 885 -20.28 24.84 16.02
N SER A 886 -19.25 24.36 15.32
CA SER A 886 -19.03 24.44 13.85
C SER A 886 -18.67 25.83 13.29
N SER A 887 -17.90 25.82 12.19
CA SER A 887 -17.51 26.94 11.32
C SER A 887 -17.01 28.25 11.97
N LYS A 888 -15.98 28.20 12.83
CA LYS A 888 -15.14 29.38 13.16
C LYS A 888 -13.66 29.04 13.04
N LEU A 889 -13.02 29.59 12.01
CA LEU A 889 -11.58 29.52 11.77
C LEU A 889 -10.81 30.15 12.92
N ALA A 890 -9.67 29.56 13.31
CA ALA A 890 -8.86 30.07 14.42
C ALA A 890 -8.24 31.44 14.04
N GLN A 891 -8.46 32.44 14.90
CA GLN A 891 -7.96 33.80 14.72
C GLN A 891 -6.62 33.95 15.43
N LEU A 892 -5.55 34.22 14.66
CA LEU A 892 -4.17 34.37 15.14
C LEU A 892 -4.08 35.28 16.37
N THR A 893 -3.62 34.75 17.50
CA THR A 893 -3.50 35.50 18.75
C THR A 893 -2.10 36.07 18.94
N LEU A 894 -1.97 37.12 19.76
CA LEU A 894 -0.67 37.68 20.14
C LEU A 894 0.20 36.65 20.88
N GLU A 895 -0.41 35.86 21.78
CA GLU A 895 0.24 34.79 22.54
C GLU A 895 0.85 33.72 21.63
N GLN A 896 0.11 33.29 20.60
CA GLN A 896 0.54 32.32 19.60
C GLN A 896 1.74 32.82 18.77
N ILE A 897 1.80 34.11 18.43
CA ILE A 897 2.96 34.70 17.75
C ILE A 897 4.18 34.70 18.68
N LEU A 898 4.02 35.13 19.94
CA LEU A 898 5.11 35.17 20.92
C LEU A 898 5.66 33.77 21.21
N GLU A 899 4.80 32.75 21.29
CA GLU A 899 5.21 31.36 21.50
C GLU A 899 5.96 30.77 20.30
N HIS A 900 5.51 31.01 19.06
CA HIS A 900 6.29 30.62 17.87
C HIS A 900 7.63 31.37 17.77
N MET A 901 7.70 32.62 18.23
CA MET A 901 8.95 33.38 18.31
C MET A 901 9.90 32.86 19.39
N ASP A 902 9.41 32.46 20.56
CA ASP A 902 10.27 31.89 21.60
C ASP A 902 10.81 30.50 21.20
N ASN A 903 9.99 29.67 20.56
CA ASN A 903 10.45 28.41 19.95
C ASN A 903 11.53 28.65 18.88
N LEU A 904 11.39 29.70 18.05
CA LEU A 904 12.42 30.11 17.10
C LEU A 904 13.71 30.58 17.80
N ARG A 905 13.60 31.38 18.87
CA ARG A 905 14.74 31.83 19.70
C ARG A 905 15.51 30.64 20.24
N LEU A 906 14.84 29.72 20.93
CA LEU A 906 15.42 28.50 21.49
C LEU A 906 16.08 27.64 20.40
N SER A 907 15.45 27.48 19.24
CA SER A 907 16.03 26.74 18.12
C SER A 907 17.26 27.43 17.49
N LEU A 908 17.44 28.74 17.66
CA LEU A 908 18.56 29.49 17.05
C LEU A 908 19.81 29.56 17.93
N ILE A 909 19.72 29.36 19.26
CA ILE A 909 20.85 29.48 20.23
C ILE A 909 22.16 28.81 19.75
N ASN A 910 22.06 27.60 19.18
CA ASN A 910 23.23 26.83 18.73
C ASN A 910 23.69 27.17 17.29
N THR A 911 23.26 28.31 16.73
CA THR A 911 23.58 28.75 15.36
C THR A 911 23.97 30.22 15.35
N LYS A 912 24.98 30.58 14.53
CA LYS A 912 25.38 31.98 14.31
C LYS A 912 24.36 32.68 13.39
N ASN A 913 23.23 33.09 13.96
CA ASN A 913 22.13 33.73 13.27
C ASN A 913 21.72 35.01 14.01
N ASN A 914 21.64 36.12 13.29
CA ASN A 914 21.43 37.46 13.86
C ASN A 914 19.95 37.93 13.80
N PHE A 915 19.00 37.03 13.49
CA PHE A 915 17.59 37.38 13.26
C PHE A 915 16.94 38.14 14.43
N PHE A 916 17.28 37.81 15.68
CA PHE A 916 16.75 38.53 16.84
C PHE A 916 17.46 39.87 17.12
N SER A 917 18.59 40.14 16.47
CA SER A 917 19.26 41.45 16.48
C SER A 917 18.70 42.41 15.42
N GLN A 918 17.76 41.97 14.59
CA GLN A 918 17.15 42.78 13.53
C GLN A 918 16.25 43.88 14.11
N THR A 919 16.52 45.14 13.75
CA THR A 919 15.78 46.33 14.22
C THR A 919 14.25 46.19 14.12
N PRO A 920 13.65 45.61 13.06
CA PRO A 920 12.21 45.34 12.99
C PRO A 920 11.68 44.50 14.16
N ILE A 921 12.40 43.44 14.54
CA ILE A 921 12.00 42.54 15.64
C ILE A 921 12.13 43.25 16.99
N LEU A 922 13.24 43.96 17.22
CA LEU A 922 13.48 44.71 18.46
C LEU A 922 12.40 45.79 18.69
N GLN A 923 12.09 46.58 17.67
CA GLN A 923 11.00 47.58 17.72
C GLN A 923 9.64 46.95 18.00
N ALA A 924 9.34 45.80 17.38
CA ALA A 924 8.06 45.12 17.57
C ALA A 924 7.92 44.53 18.98
N LEU A 925 8.98 43.93 19.52
CA LEU A 925 9.02 43.40 20.88
C LEU A 925 8.86 44.52 21.92
N GLN A 926 9.56 45.66 21.79
CA GLN A 926 9.36 46.82 22.66
C GLN A 926 7.92 47.35 22.61
N HIS A 927 7.34 47.50 21.42
CA HIS A 927 5.95 47.96 21.26
C HIS A 927 4.95 46.99 21.92
N VAL A 928 5.17 45.68 21.80
CA VAL A 928 4.31 44.67 22.44
C VAL A 928 4.52 44.67 23.95
N GLN A 929 5.76 44.67 24.45
CA GLN A 929 6.07 44.71 25.88
C GLN A 929 5.42 45.93 26.57
N ALA A 930 5.39 47.09 25.91
CA ALA A 930 4.77 48.31 26.42
C ALA A 930 3.24 48.24 26.58
N SER A 931 2.56 47.27 25.95
CA SER A 931 1.10 47.17 25.91
C SER A 931 0.53 45.80 26.32
N CYS A 932 1.37 44.78 26.51
CA CYS A 932 0.96 43.47 26.99
C CYS A 932 0.71 43.45 28.51
N ASP A 933 -0.08 42.49 28.99
CA ASP A 933 -0.29 42.26 30.42
C ASP A 933 0.87 41.47 31.07
N GLU A 934 0.98 41.58 32.40
CA GLU A 934 2.10 41.01 33.17
C GLU A 934 2.20 39.48 33.04
N SER A 935 1.09 38.77 32.82
CA SER A 935 1.09 37.32 32.55
C SER A 935 1.92 36.95 31.31
N HIS A 936 1.75 37.69 30.21
CA HIS A 936 2.54 37.46 29.00
C HIS A 936 4.00 37.92 29.17
N LYS A 937 4.23 39.03 29.89
CA LYS A 937 5.60 39.50 30.20
C LYS A 937 6.39 38.49 31.03
N MET A 938 5.75 37.84 32.00
CA MET A 938 6.37 36.78 32.79
C MET A 938 6.58 35.49 31.99
N ARG A 939 5.63 35.11 31.11
CA ARG A 939 5.74 33.91 30.26
C ARG A 939 6.85 34.02 29.21
N PHE A 940 7.07 35.21 28.65
CA PHE A 940 8.00 35.46 27.55
C PHE A 940 9.11 36.45 27.92
N SER A 941 9.51 36.50 29.20
CA SER A 941 10.53 37.43 29.73
C SER A 941 11.85 37.33 28.97
N ASP A 942 12.32 36.11 28.78
CA ASP A 942 13.47 35.68 27.97
C ASP A 942 13.47 36.19 26.51
N LEU A 943 12.28 36.37 25.93
CA LEU A 943 12.09 36.87 24.55
C LEU A 943 12.07 38.40 24.53
N PHE A 944 11.47 39.03 25.54
CA PHE A 944 11.44 40.49 25.67
C PHE A 944 12.80 41.09 26.06
N SER A 945 13.60 40.41 26.89
CA SER A 945 14.91 40.92 27.32
C SER A 945 15.88 41.17 26.16
N LEU A 946 15.72 40.45 25.03
CA LEU A 946 16.46 40.69 23.79
C LEU A 946 16.28 42.11 23.24
N ALA A 947 15.16 42.76 23.57
CA ALA A 947 14.82 44.10 23.10
C ALA A 947 15.08 45.21 24.15
N GLU A 948 15.50 44.85 25.37
CA GLU A 948 15.75 45.82 26.45
C GLU A 948 17.09 46.57 26.28
N GLU A 949 18.05 46.03 25.51
CA GLU A 949 19.31 46.69 25.18
C GLU A 949 19.21 47.71 24.00
N TYR A 950 18.07 47.78 23.30
CA TYR A 950 17.91 48.64 22.12
C TYR A 950 17.46 50.07 22.49
N GLU A 951 18.42 50.98 22.73
CA GLU A 951 18.13 52.44 22.86
C GLU A 951 17.80 53.06 21.49
N ASP A 952 16.50 53.31 21.24
CA ASP A 952 16.03 53.92 19.99
C ASP A 952 16.53 55.38 19.86
N SER A 953 17.50 55.57 18.96
CA SER A 953 18.41 56.72 18.93
C SER A 953 17.79 58.05 18.43
N GLN A 954 16.46 58.14 18.30
CA GLN A 954 15.76 59.32 17.79
C GLN A 954 14.77 59.98 18.77
N SER A 955 14.65 59.50 20.02
CA SER A 955 13.55 59.86 20.94
C SER A 955 13.87 60.79 22.13
N LYS A 956 14.85 61.71 22.03
CA LYS A 956 15.11 62.73 23.09
C LYS A 956 15.15 64.18 22.51
N PRO A 957 14.13 65.03 22.73
CA PRO A 957 14.07 66.38 22.18
C PRO A 957 14.86 67.42 23.01
N PRO A 958 15.59 68.37 22.38
CA PRO A 958 16.33 69.41 23.11
C PRO A 958 15.38 70.48 23.68
N LYS A 959 15.36 70.61 25.01
CA LYS A 959 14.51 71.60 25.71
C LYS A 959 14.98 73.04 25.49
N SER A 960 14.19 73.79 24.70
CA SER A 960 13.86 75.21 24.89
C SER A 960 14.97 76.17 25.35
N ARG A 961 15.44 77.05 24.45
CA ARG A 961 15.96 78.38 24.81
C ARG A 961 15.14 79.48 24.12
N ARG A 962 14.67 80.45 24.90
CA ARG A 962 13.70 81.50 24.48
C ARG A 962 14.28 82.46 23.43
N LYS A 963 13.48 82.80 22.40
CA LYS A 963 12.84 84.13 22.26
C LYS A 963 11.86 84.20 21.08
N ALA A 964 10.79 84.97 21.28
CA ALA A 964 9.90 85.53 20.28
C ALA A 964 10.16 87.08 20.24
N PRO A 965 9.49 87.92 19.42
CA PRO A 965 8.36 87.63 18.53
C PRO A 965 8.38 88.31 17.12
N ALA A 966 7.26 88.15 16.41
CA ALA A 966 6.67 89.06 15.41
C ALA A 966 7.36 89.29 14.04
N SER A 967 6.69 88.86 12.97
CA SER A 967 5.93 89.76 12.08
C SER A 967 5.08 88.95 11.08
N SER A 968 4.37 89.62 10.16
CA SER A 968 3.28 89.09 9.32
C SER A 968 3.22 89.85 7.98
N PRO A 969 2.23 89.67 7.07
CA PRO A 969 1.47 88.50 6.63
C PRO A 969 1.46 88.39 5.06
N ARG A 970 0.45 87.69 4.48
CA ARG A 970 0.02 87.71 3.05
C ARG A 970 0.89 86.86 2.09
N SER A 971 0.37 86.39 0.96
CA SER A 971 -0.89 86.72 0.26
C SER A 971 -1.90 85.55 0.15
N ARG A 972 -3.00 85.77 -0.58
CA ARG A 972 -4.17 84.88 -0.73
C ARG A 972 -4.48 84.67 -2.21
N LYS A 973 -4.90 83.45 -2.57
CA LYS A 973 -5.79 83.08 -3.70
C LYS A 973 -5.43 83.55 -5.13
N GLY A 974 -5.35 82.57 -6.02
CA GLY A 974 -5.65 82.68 -7.45
C GLY A 974 -6.22 81.34 -7.93
N ALA A 975 -7.10 81.34 -8.93
CA ALA A 975 -7.62 80.11 -9.55
C ALA A 975 -7.00 79.90 -10.94
N ALA A 976 -7.14 78.68 -11.47
CA ALA A 976 -6.85 78.30 -12.87
C ALA A 976 -7.79 79.03 -13.87
N PRO A 977 -7.63 78.94 -15.21
CA PRO A 977 -6.80 78.00 -16.03
C PRO A 977 -6.05 78.74 -17.18
N PRO A 978 -5.78 78.16 -18.38
CA PRO A 978 -4.93 77.00 -18.71
C PRO A 978 -3.84 77.26 -19.81
N SER A 979 -3.02 76.23 -20.08
CA SER A 979 -2.47 75.77 -21.39
C SER A 979 -1.41 76.56 -22.21
N ASN A 980 -0.51 75.76 -22.82
CA ASN A 980 0.30 75.97 -24.04
C ASN A 980 1.62 76.81 -23.94
N PRO A 981 2.63 76.59 -24.83
CA PRO A 981 3.52 75.40 -24.82
C PRO A 981 5.02 75.76 -25.12
N GLU A 982 5.83 74.77 -25.56
CA GLU A 982 7.21 74.88 -26.14
C GLU A 982 8.33 75.31 -25.14
N GLU A 983 9.59 74.86 -25.17
CA GLU A 983 10.38 73.76 -25.79
C GLU A 983 11.67 73.57 -24.92
N GLU A 984 12.59 72.59 -25.01
CA GLU A 984 12.89 71.41 -25.87
C GLU A 984 13.37 70.27 -24.88
N SER A 985 14.14 69.18 -25.12
CA SER A 985 14.98 68.69 -26.24
C SER A 985 15.22 67.16 -26.24
N ALA A 986 15.69 66.66 -27.40
CA ALA A 986 16.60 65.54 -27.70
C ALA A 986 16.99 64.45 -26.64
N SER A 987 17.11 63.15 -26.97
CA SER A 987 17.02 62.47 -28.30
C SER A 987 16.88 60.92 -28.22
N SER A 988 16.11 60.35 -29.17
CA SER A 988 16.20 59.02 -29.86
C SER A 988 16.47 57.71 -29.08
N SER A 989 15.90 56.54 -29.41
CA SER A 989 14.99 56.08 -30.50
C SER A 989 14.25 54.80 -30.05
N ALA A 990 12.92 54.68 -30.17
CA ALA A 990 12.12 54.17 -31.32
C ALA A 990 12.23 52.62 -31.53
N SER A 991 11.17 51.86 -31.84
CA SER A 991 9.81 52.21 -32.31
C SER A 991 8.73 51.14 -31.95
N GLU A 992 7.53 51.62 -31.53
CA GLU A 992 6.15 51.27 -32.00
C GLU A 992 5.56 49.84 -31.89
N GLU A 993 4.24 49.57 -31.73
CA GLU A 993 3.01 50.21 -31.14
C GLU A 993 1.83 49.18 -31.28
N GLU A 994 0.58 49.25 -30.80
CA GLU A 994 -0.26 50.14 -29.93
C GLU A 994 -0.14 49.64 -28.44
N ASP A 995 -0.96 49.81 -27.38
CA ASP A 995 -2.29 50.37 -27.00
C ASP A 995 -3.58 49.58 -27.40
N SER A 996 -4.77 49.73 -26.77
CA SER A 996 -5.29 50.77 -25.84
C SER A 996 -6.20 50.26 -24.69
N LYS A 997 -6.64 51.19 -23.80
CA LYS A 997 -7.50 51.01 -22.59
C LYS A 997 -8.65 52.10 -22.63
N PRO A 998 -9.39 52.54 -21.56
CA PRO A 998 -9.57 52.08 -20.17
C PRO A 998 -11.00 52.16 -19.51
N LYS A 999 -11.19 51.37 -18.43
CA LYS A 999 -12.00 51.53 -17.19
C LYS A 999 -13.03 52.68 -16.94
N ALA A 1000 -14.25 52.27 -16.53
CA ALA A 1000 -15.00 52.68 -15.30
C ALA A 1000 -15.69 54.09 -15.28
N PRO A 1001 -16.49 54.53 -14.24
CA PRO A 1001 -16.72 53.94 -12.89
C PRO A 1001 -18.14 54.00 -12.23
N LYS A 1002 -18.20 53.34 -11.06
CA LYS A 1002 -19.29 53.20 -10.05
C LYS A 1002 -20.02 54.49 -9.60
N ARG A 1003 -21.31 54.38 -9.18
CA ARG A 1003 -21.76 54.90 -7.86
C ARG A 1003 -23.05 54.29 -7.28
N LYS A 1004 -23.16 54.33 -5.94
CA LYS A 1004 -24.17 53.70 -5.06
C LYS A 1004 -25.41 54.58 -4.81
N ARG A 1005 -26.56 53.97 -4.46
CA ARG A 1005 -27.27 54.29 -3.19
C ARG A 1005 -28.13 53.12 -2.67
N LYS A 1006 -28.68 53.24 -1.45
CA LYS A 1006 -29.42 52.22 -0.69
C LYS A 1006 -30.94 52.34 -0.89
N GLY A 1007 -31.63 51.19 -0.83
CA GLY A 1007 -33.09 51.09 -0.69
C GLY A 1007 -33.46 49.76 0.00
N SER A 1008 -33.73 49.90 1.29
CA SER A 1008 -34.36 49.02 2.29
C SER A 1008 -35.47 48.04 1.85
N SER A 1009 -35.45 46.87 2.49
CA SER A 1009 -36.48 45.81 2.52
C SER A 1009 -37.81 46.20 3.20
N ALA A 1010 -38.93 45.59 2.76
CA ALA A 1010 -39.89 44.85 3.60
C ALA A 1010 -41.08 44.26 2.79
N ILE A 1011 -41.43 42.98 3.06
CA ILE A 1011 -42.78 42.38 3.23
C ILE A 1011 -43.87 42.69 2.15
N GLY A 1012 -44.62 41.72 1.59
CA GLY A 1012 -44.75 40.28 1.83
C GLY A 1012 -46.20 39.80 1.53
N SER A 1013 -46.50 38.50 1.73
CA SER A 1013 -47.83 37.85 1.56
C SER A 1013 -48.30 37.62 0.10
N ASP A 1014 -49.07 36.58 -0.29
CA ASP A 1014 -49.17 35.15 0.13
C ASP A 1014 -50.04 34.43 -0.94
N SER A 1015 -49.71 33.19 -1.32
CA SER A 1015 -50.46 32.33 -2.30
C SER A 1015 -50.50 32.87 -3.75
N ASP A 1016 -50.77 32.07 -4.78
CA ASP A 1016 -51.02 30.62 -4.83
C ASP A 1016 -49.79 29.82 -5.30
#